data_AF-A0A2W7B0X7-F1
#
_entry.id   AF-A0A2W7B0X7-F1
#
_cell.length_a   1.000
_cell.length_b   1.000
_cell.length_c   1.000
_cell.angle_alpha   90.00
_cell.angle_beta   90.00
_cell.angle_gamma   90.00
#
_symmetry.space_group_name_H-M   'P 1'
#
loop_
_entity.id
_entity.type
_entity.pdbx_description
1 polymer ?
#
loop_
_entity_poly.entity_id
_entity_poly.type
_entity_poly.pdbx_seq_one_letter_code
_entity_poly.pdbx_strand_id
1 'polypeptide(L)'
;VITPASGGSLAAGSLWFWAVGMNRVGLNRASTGQQVTWTVNQKLVITLASTFRTAVEALQRVVILANTTNNLATAQPVAWWKGVTLTAAATSGFFLETPATLPATIELSTPAQIVLGGVVANPAALTALASPLPGQQRYVTSLVTTFYYEPSSTATVDNTTVISAATGRWLKWILPDSFALGSISDVAGVRGCSRDARSLIDSDILFPAPAYPMDGTDGQAVNYWLCNGLDETGSDITAGSRIALDVFQSLQPKSQLMSGRLQSAIAGYVRVSDASLDTASLTVNANQTYKVGIPVYTLEKALPSGYGVVLKIFPRFRQEEIDGGLTSALLSVKPYFSTQAGNFFSGYPLFGDLIYSTGDRRRIYPKRGLTARVGSGSGLVQWFAFDKQAAQDLTIPVASVSNQKIAIDSNGSIFWRGSSALQPTEAQRAIVSLATGRSNASAFTSYTAAALNTGIQVTLTYPAATIRADYPDVIAGAGSAQGVELNPPKVAIYAQRQSDGQIREFTTFAVVPGASQVFQLTSFTSGTVIGSVPSTAGNFGFFASATTPALVIQSGGGTFAADSYRIAWAWLYDGTTLSSISHSTADGCITEFNQPLGELAAAIALVNAQITAWNNGTDDITVSQLLQTGLSMLLNSDAAQSGADWRYSLNVPATGMTANQALTLPTNQGQAQQALIGDGAGVLQYASVIRSVPLAFNFGAAATTNFFTLIAGDFLRRIECQVIVTFNGTAPTIAIGIAGNTGKYVASGLADLKSASGSLLGFSNQLDAPSADEPIILTYAASSSTVGSARLIAHYFG
;
A
#
# COMPACT_ATOMS: atom_id res chain seq x y z
N VAL A 1 23.93 36.63 34.85
CA VAL A 1 24.30 37.48 36.02
C VAL A 1 25.31 38.50 35.57
N ILE A 2 25.19 39.76 36.00
CA ILE A 2 26.16 40.81 35.68
C ILE A 2 26.73 41.40 36.96
N THR A 3 28.06 41.47 37.06
CA THR A 3 28.77 41.99 38.24
C THR A 3 29.87 42.97 37.85
N PRO A 4 30.05 44.07 38.60
CA PRO A 4 31.22 44.92 38.48
C PRO A 4 32.48 44.19 38.97
N ALA A 5 33.61 44.41 38.30
CA ALA A 5 34.92 43.91 38.69
C ALA A 5 36.01 44.97 38.44
N SER A 6 37.17 44.83 39.07
CA SER A 6 38.32 45.72 38.82
C SER A 6 38.99 45.47 37.47
N GLY A 7 39.77 46.44 36.98
CA GLY A 7 40.66 46.27 35.82
C GLY A 7 40.07 46.75 34.48
N GLY A 8 39.11 47.69 34.51
CA GLY A 8 38.58 48.36 33.32
C GLY A 8 38.93 49.84 33.28
N SER A 9 38.36 50.57 32.33
CA SER A 9 38.48 52.03 32.15
C SER A 9 37.13 52.73 32.14
N LEU A 10 36.09 52.11 32.71
CA LEU A 10 34.77 52.72 32.80
C LEU A 10 34.78 53.90 33.78
N ALA A 11 34.12 55.00 33.39
CA ALA A 11 33.72 56.04 34.34
C ALA A 11 32.57 55.51 35.22
N ALA A 12 32.43 56.02 36.45
CA ALA A 12 31.35 55.59 37.34
C ALA A 12 29.97 55.79 36.71
N GLY A 13 29.07 54.84 36.90
CA GLY A 13 27.75 54.87 36.26
C GLY A 13 26.85 53.70 36.67
N SER A 14 25.63 53.71 36.13
CA SER A 14 24.69 52.60 36.30
C SER A 14 23.86 52.39 35.04
N LEU A 15 23.54 51.13 34.74
CA LEU A 15 22.67 50.73 33.63
C LEU A 15 21.79 49.55 34.06
N TRP A 16 20.60 49.47 33.48
CA TRP A 16 19.74 48.31 33.50
C TRP A 16 20.08 47.38 32.35
N PHE A 17 20.12 46.07 32.59
CA PHE A 17 20.47 45.05 31.62
C PHE A 17 19.41 43.96 31.51
N TRP A 18 19.27 43.41 30.31
CA TRP A 18 18.41 42.27 29.98
C TRP A 18 19.12 41.32 29.00
N ALA A 19 18.73 40.06 29.01
CA ALA A 19 19.12 39.08 28.00
C ALA A 19 17.90 38.63 27.19
N VAL A 20 18.07 38.51 25.87
CA VAL A 20 17.04 38.04 24.94
C VAL A 20 17.63 36.96 24.03
N GLY A 21 16.95 35.83 23.93
CA GLY A 21 17.26 34.80 22.94
C GLY A 21 16.55 35.06 21.62
N MET A 22 17.19 34.75 20.49
CA MET A 22 16.58 34.81 19.17
C MET A 22 16.69 33.45 18.48
N ASN A 23 15.62 33.00 17.83
CA ASN A 23 15.63 31.85 16.95
C ASN A 23 15.40 32.29 15.50
N ARG A 24 15.13 31.32 14.60
CA ARG A 24 14.94 31.57 13.17
C ARG A 24 13.80 32.54 12.82
N VAL A 25 12.80 32.69 13.67
CA VAL A 25 11.54 33.39 13.35
C VAL A 25 11.30 34.61 14.24
N GLY A 26 11.98 34.72 15.38
CA GLY A 26 11.74 35.81 16.30
C GLY A 26 12.54 35.76 17.59
N LEU A 27 12.09 36.57 18.55
CA LEU A 27 12.72 36.77 19.84
C LEU A 27 11.90 36.15 20.97
N ASN A 28 12.62 35.68 21.98
CA ASN A 28 12.02 35.26 23.25
C ASN A 28 11.72 36.48 24.13
N ARG A 29 10.93 36.29 25.20
CA ARG A 29 10.73 37.30 26.22
C ARG A 29 12.07 37.62 26.89
N ALA A 30 12.31 38.90 27.15
CA ALA A 30 13.52 39.31 27.86
C ALA A 30 13.55 38.78 29.30
N SER A 31 14.76 38.57 29.82
CA SER A 31 14.97 38.25 31.24
C SER A 31 14.41 39.33 32.16
N THR A 32 14.32 39.09 33.46
CA THR A 32 14.09 40.18 34.42
C THR A 32 15.24 41.20 34.33
N GLY A 33 14.90 42.50 34.36
CA GLY A 33 15.88 43.58 34.30
C GLY A 33 16.76 43.63 35.55
N GLN A 34 18.07 43.76 35.36
CA GLN A 34 19.03 43.90 36.45
C GLN A 34 19.73 45.26 36.37
N GLN A 35 19.57 46.10 37.39
CA GLN A 35 20.41 47.31 37.52
C GLN A 35 21.80 46.92 38.00
N VAL A 36 22.82 47.46 37.35
CA VAL A 36 24.23 47.28 37.72
C VAL A 36 24.85 48.64 37.85
N THR A 37 25.48 48.90 39.00
CA THR A 37 26.19 50.14 39.30
C THR A 37 27.67 49.84 39.48
N TRP A 38 28.54 50.68 38.92
CA TRP A 38 29.99 50.51 38.98
C TRP A 38 30.69 51.85 39.27
N THR A 39 31.91 51.76 39.76
CA THR A 39 32.78 52.90 40.07
C THR A 39 33.86 53.09 39.00
N VAL A 40 34.62 54.19 39.09
CA VAL A 40 35.73 54.49 38.18
C VAL A 40 36.73 53.32 38.14
N ASN A 41 37.26 53.03 36.95
CA ASN A 41 38.26 51.97 36.66
C ASN A 41 37.75 50.53 36.88
N GLN A 42 36.44 50.33 36.94
CA GLN A 42 35.82 49.01 36.90
C GLN A 42 35.52 48.57 35.46
N LYS A 43 35.23 47.28 35.32
CA LYS A 43 34.65 46.61 34.15
C LYS A 43 33.36 45.89 34.58
N LEU A 44 32.52 45.53 33.64
CA LEU A 44 31.33 44.70 33.88
C LEU A 44 31.58 43.29 33.35
N VAL A 45 31.35 42.28 34.19
CA VAL A 45 31.45 40.87 33.82
C VAL A 45 30.05 40.30 33.69
N ILE A 46 29.69 39.81 32.50
CA ILE A 46 28.43 39.15 32.21
C ILE A 46 28.69 37.64 32.17
N THR A 47 28.02 36.89 33.03
CA THR A 47 28.03 35.42 33.03
C THR A 47 26.72 34.91 32.47
N LEU A 48 26.79 34.17 31.36
CA LEU A 48 25.67 33.44 30.78
C LEU A 48 25.58 32.06 31.45
N ALA A 49 24.39 31.68 31.93
CA ALA A 49 24.20 30.36 32.51
C ALA A 49 24.32 29.27 31.43
N SER A 50 24.88 28.12 31.77
CA SER A 50 24.94 26.96 30.87
C SER A 50 23.55 26.48 30.44
N THR A 51 22.53 26.75 31.25
CA THR A 51 21.12 26.45 30.99
C THR A 51 20.42 27.45 30.08
N PHE A 52 21.10 28.52 29.64
CA PHE A 52 20.50 29.53 28.75
C PHE A 52 20.09 28.95 27.38
N ARG A 53 20.72 27.84 26.97
CA ARG A 53 20.30 27.05 25.80
C ARG A 53 19.81 25.69 26.29
N THR A 54 18.57 25.34 25.94
CA THR A 54 18.08 23.97 26.09
C THR A 54 18.47 23.11 24.89
N ALA A 55 18.43 21.78 25.04
CA ALA A 55 18.84 20.85 23.97
C ALA A 55 17.93 20.88 22.72
N VAL A 56 16.74 21.48 22.83
CA VAL A 56 15.68 21.42 21.82
C VAL A 56 15.36 22.76 21.16
N GLU A 57 15.79 23.87 21.77
CA GLU A 57 15.61 25.21 21.21
C GLU A 57 16.62 25.51 20.11
N ALA A 58 16.14 26.00 18.97
CA ALA A 58 16.96 26.47 17.86
C ALA A 58 17.48 27.90 18.11
N LEU A 59 18.26 28.09 19.18
CA LEU A 59 18.83 29.38 19.56
C LEU A 59 19.90 29.82 18.55
N GLN A 60 19.60 30.88 17.79
CA GLN A 60 20.47 31.45 16.76
C GLN A 60 21.36 32.56 17.31
N ARG A 61 20.84 33.40 18.22
CA ARG A 61 21.60 34.48 18.86
C ARG A 61 21.16 34.73 20.30
N VAL A 62 22.08 35.23 21.11
CA VAL A 62 21.81 35.81 22.43
C VAL A 62 22.19 37.27 22.39
N VAL A 63 21.26 38.15 22.75
CA VAL A 63 21.44 39.61 22.72
C VAL A 63 21.37 40.16 24.14
N ILE A 64 22.32 41.02 24.50
CA ILE A 64 22.28 41.78 25.74
C ILE A 64 21.80 43.18 25.44
N LEU A 65 20.69 43.55 26.08
CA LEU A 65 20.11 44.88 25.98
C LEU A 65 20.48 45.67 27.23
N ALA A 66 20.64 46.98 27.09
CA ALA A 66 20.79 47.87 28.22
C ALA A 66 20.07 49.21 28.04
N ASN A 67 19.77 49.85 29.17
CA ASN A 67 19.11 51.15 29.22
C ASN A 67 19.52 51.92 30.49
N THR A 68 19.48 53.25 30.46
CA THR A 68 19.70 54.10 31.65
C THR A 68 18.52 54.05 32.62
N THR A 69 17.34 53.64 32.14
CA THR A 69 16.13 53.47 32.94
C THR A 69 15.65 52.02 32.93
N ASN A 70 14.82 51.62 33.89
CA ASN A 70 14.18 50.30 33.89
C ASN A 70 13.04 50.22 32.84
N ASN A 71 13.34 50.57 31.60
CA ASN A 71 12.38 50.54 30.50
C ASN A 71 12.91 49.65 29.37
N LEU A 72 12.39 48.43 29.31
CA LEU A 72 12.79 47.45 28.30
C LEU A 72 12.39 47.90 26.87
N ALA A 73 11.31 48.67 26.71
CA ALA A 73 10.80 49.08 25.40
C ALA A 73 11.75 50.05 24.66
N THR A 74 12.64 50.73 25.38
CA THR A 74 13.66 51.62 24.79
C THR A 74 15.08 51.09 24.95
N ALA A 75 15.24 49.86 25.47
CA ALA A 75 16.55 49.25 25.66
C ALA A 75 17.26 48.98 24.33
N GLN A 76 18.57 49.22 24.32
CA GLN A 76 19.42 49.14 23.13
C GLN A 76 20.39 47.97 23.25
N PRO A 77 20.72 47.28 22.15
CA PRO A 77 21.68 46.18 22.16
C PRO A 77 23.11 46.68 22.39
N VAL A 78 23.77 46.08 23.37
CA VAL A 78 25.16 46.35 23.75
C VAL A 78 26.11 45.39 23.05
N ALA A 79 25.75 44.11 23.03
CA ALA A 79 26.51 43.03 22.42
C ALA A 79 25.57 41.85 22.10
N TRP A 80 26.01 40.97 21.19
CA TRP A 80 25.33 39.70 20.95
C TRP A 80 26.32 38.59 20.57
N TRP A 81 25.93 37.34 20.81
CA TRP A 81 26.71 36.15 20.45
C TRP A 81 25.92 35.17 19.62
N LYS A 82 26.62 34.48 18.73
CA LYS A 82 26.04 33.40 17.93
C LYS A 82 25.71 32.22 18.83
N GLY A 83 24.50 31.70 18.65
CA GLY A 83 24.10 30.39 19.17
C GLY A 83 24.58 29.24 18.28
N VAL A 84 24.93 29.53 17.03
CA VAL A 84 25.42 28.55 16.06
C VAL A 84 26.64 29.06 15.30
N THR A 85 27.57 28.16 15.00
CA THR A 85 28.73 28.43 14.14
C THR A 85 28.51 27.75 12.79
N LEU A 86 28.92 28.43 11.72
CA LEU A 86 28.92 27.85 10.38
C LEU A 86 30.25 27.14 10.13
N THR A 87 30.20 25.82 9.95
CA THR A 87 31.37 24.99 9.63
C THR A 87 31.29 24.57 8.18
N ALA A 88 32.34 24.77 7.40
CA ALA A 88 32.37 24.32 6.01
C ALA A 88 32.24 22.79 5.96
N ALA A 89 31.29 22.30 5.17
CA ALA A 89 31.21 20.89 4.82
C ALA A 89 32.44 20.57 3.94
N ALA A 90 33.17 19.52 4.32
CA ALA A 90 34.53 19.24 3.83
C ALA A 90 34.68 19.16 2.29
N THR A 91 33.59 18.99 1.56
CA THR A 91 33.62 18.65 0.12
C THR A 91 32.81 19.57 -0.78
N SER A 92 31.93 20.43 -0.23
CA SER A 92 30.86 21.05 -1.03
C SER A 92 30.91 22.58 -1.10
N GLY A 93 31.73 23.24 -0.27
CA GLY A 93 31.75 24.71 -0.19
C GLY A 93 30.50 25.30 0.49
N PHE A 94 29.61 24.46 1.02
CA PHE A 94 28.44 24.85 1.82
C PHE A 94 28.76 24.78 3.31
N PHE A 95 27.94 25.44 4.13
CA PHE A 95 28.14 25.50 5.58
C PHE A 95 27.06 24.73 6.33
N LEU A 96 27.45 24.04 7.40
CA LEU A 96 26.57 23.41 8.37
C LEU A 96 26.48 24.28 9.63
N GLU A 97 25.31 24.34 10.24
CA GLU A 97 25.13 25.00 11.54
C GLU A 97 25.45 24.02 12.67
N THR A 98 26.52 24.30 13.41
CA THR A 98 26.87 23.58 14.63
C THR A 98 26.55 24.43 15.85
N PRO A 99 26.00 23.86 16.95
CA PRO A 99 25.78 24.62 18.17
C PRO A 99 27.09 25.27 18.66
N ALA A 100 27.11 26.59 18.77
CA ALA A 100 28.28 27.32 19.24
C ALA A 100 28.38 27.23 20.77
N THR A 101 29.60 27.11 21.30
CA THR A 101 29.85 27.29 22.73
C THR A 101 29.61 28.75 23.09
N LEU A 102 28.57 29.03 23.90
CA LEU A 102 28.33 30.37 24.41
C LEU A 102 29.48 30.75 25.37
N PRO A 103 29.94 32.01 25.34
CA PRO A 103 31.00 32.45 26.25
C PRO A 103 30.53 32.34 27.70
N ALA A 104 31.33 31.69 28.54
CA ALA A 104 31.04 31.57 29.98
C ALA A 104 31.07 32.95 30.67
N THR A 105 31.96 33.85 30.24
CA THR A 105 32.07 35.22 30.73
C THR A 105 32.35 36.21 29.60
N ILE A 106 31.81 37.42 29.72
CA ILE A 106 31.99 38.53 28.79
C ILE A 106 32.38 39.76 29.60
N GLU A 107 33.33 40.55 29.10
CA GLU A 107 33.80 41.75 29.78
C GLU A 107 33.48 43.03 28.98
N LEU A 108 32.81 43.98 29.63
CA LEU A 108 32.65 45.35 29.15
C LEU A 108 33.65 46.22 29.91
N SER A 109 34.79 46.54 29.30
CA SER A 109 35.94 47.17 29.97
C SER A 109 36.18 48.61 29.54
N THR A 110 35.64 49.06 28.41
CA THR A 110 35.88 50.43 27.89
C THR A 110 34.59 51.26 27.77
N PRO A 111 34.66 52.59 27.89
CA PRO A 111 33.46 53.45 27.77
C PRO A 111 32.72 53.25 26.44
N ALA A 112 33.46 53.02 25.35
CA ALA A 112 32.89 52.80 24.02
C ALA A 112 31.94 51.59 23.98
N GLN A 113 32.19 50.55 24.80
CA GLN A 113 31.43 49.32 24.83
C GLN A 113 30.07 49.45 25.52
N ILE A 114 29.90 50.47 26.38
CA ILE A 114 28.64 50.71 27.12
C ILE A 114 27.83 51.88 26.55
N VAL A 115 28.24 52.45 25.41
CA VAL A 115 27.48 53.50 24.72
C VAL A 115 26.21 52.91 24.10
N LEU A 116 25.05 53.32 24.62
CA LEU A 116 23.73 52.94 24.12
C LEU A 116 23.38 53.77 22.87
N GLY A 117 22.95 53.10 21.79
CA GLY A 117 22.51 53.78 20.57
C GLY A 117 23.58 54.65 19.90
N GLY A 118 24.86 54.28 20.03
CA GLY A 118 25.98 55.10 19.55
C GLY A 118 25.83 55.53 18.09
N VAL A 119 25.80 56.84 17.85
CA VAL A 119 25.71 57.44 16.51
C VAL A 119 27.10 57.81 16.04
N VAL A 120 27.42 57.49 14.79
CA VAL A 120 28.63 57.94 14.12
C VAL A 120 28.28 58.69 12.83
N ALA A 121 29.14 59.61 12.42
CA ALA A 121 28.87 60.46 11.26
C ALA A 121 28.95 59.69 9.93
N ASN A 122 29.95 58.80 9.79
CA ASN A 122 30.26 58.09 8.55
C ASN A 122 30.96 56.73 8.82
N PRO A 123 31.13 55.87 7.79
CA PRO A 123 31.78 54.56 7.96
C PRO A 123 33.20 54.59 8.50
N ALA A 124 33.98 55.64 8.24
CA ALA A 124 35.36 55.76 8.74
C ALA A 124 35.42 55.94 10.27
N ALA A 125 34.33 56.40 10.90
CA ALA A 125 34.24 56.44 12.36
C ALA A 125 34.01 55.04 12.98
N LEU A 126 33.55 54.05 12.21
CA LEU A 126 33.42 52.66 12.68
C LEU A 126 34.78 51.94 12.70
N THR A 127 35.64 52.22 11.72
CA THR A 127 36.99 51.62 11.64
C THR A 127 37.91 52.16 12.74
N ALA A 128 37.65 53.38 13.22
CA ALA A 128 38.40 54.03 14.31
C ALA A 128 38.01 53.54 15.72
N LEU A 129 36.96 52.71 15.86
CA LEU A 129 36.52 52.22 17.16
C LEU A 129 37.50 51.15 17.69
N ALA A 130 38.18 51.44 18.79
CA ALA A 130 39.07 50.48 19.44
C ALA A 130 38.28 49.36 20.15
N SER A 131 38.67 48.11 19.91
CA SER A 131 38.15 46.91 20.58
C SER A 131 36.61 46.78 20.59
N PRO A 132 35.96 46.79 19.40
CA PRO A 132 34.51 46.58 19.31
C PRO A 132 34.11 45.19 19.80
N LEU A 133 32.96 45.10 20.47
CA LEU A 133 32.42 43.83 20.96
C LEU A 133 31.56 43.14 19.91
N PRO A 134 31.55 41.79 19.86
CA PRO A 134 30.65 41.05 19.00
C PRO A 134 29.22 41.57 19.15
N GLY A 135 28.66 42.01 18.04
CA GLY A 135 27.31 42.49 17.96
C GLY A 135 27.02 43.90 18.45
N GLN A 136 28.05 44.64 18.84
CA GLN A 136 27.93 46.05 19.16
C GLN A 136 27.36 46.82 17.98
N GLN A 137 26.34 47.66 18.23
CA GLN A 137 25.63 48.41 17.20
C GLN A 137 26.02 49.88 17.14
N ARG A 138 26.00 50.43 15.92
CA ARG A 138 26.20 51.85 15.64
C ARG A 138 25.30 52.33 14.50
N TYR A 139 24.63 53.45 14.69
CA TYR A 139 23.89 54.12 13.63
C TYR A 139 24.83 55.03 12.84
N VAL A 140 24.89 54.88 11.52
CA VAL A 140 25.76 55.69 10.66
C VAL A 140 24.92 56.74 9.95
N THR A 141 25.07 58.00 10.36
CA THR A 141 24.23 59.11 9.89
C THR A 141 24.29 59.31 8.38
N SER A 142 25.49 59.23 7.77
CA SER A 142 25.65 59.38 6.32
C SER A 142 24.97 58.28 5.49
N LEU A 143 24.67 57.13 6.09
CA LEU A 143 24.05 55.98 5.43
C LEU A 143 22.63 55.69 5.91
N VAL A 144 22.15 56.45 6.90
CA VAL A 144 20.79 56.35 7.48
C VAL A 144 20.45 54.91 7.88
N THR A 145 21.42 54.18 8.47
CA THR A 145 21.22 52.76 8.82
C THR A 145 22.12 52.30 9.96
N THR A 146 21.67 51.29 10.72
CA THR A 146 22.44 50.66 11.80
C THR A 146 23.32 49.51 11.30
N PHE A 147 24.54 49.47 11.82
CA PHE A 147 25.52 48.40 11.59
C PHE A 147 25.83 47.70 12.91
N TYR A 148 26.19 46.42 12.83
CA TYR A 148 26.71 45.65 13.96
C TYR A 148 28.10 45.09 13.64
N TYR A 149 28.94 44.96 14.65
CA TYR A 149 30.26 44.36 14.50
C TYR A 149 30.21 42.82 14.54
N GLU A 150 30.88 42.15 13.59
CA GLU A 150 31.06 40.69 13.59
C GLU A 150 32.57 40.35 13.49
N PRO A 151 33.16 39.78 14.56
CA PRO A 151 34.61 39.56 14.64
C PRO A 151 35.13 38.50 13.65
N SER A 152 34.27 37.57 13.22
CA SER A 152 34.64 36.47 12.32
C SER A 152 34.19 36.69 10.86
N SER A 153 33.55 37.82 10.55
CA SER A 153 32.99 38.05 9.22
C SER A 153 34.05 38.44 8.20
N THR A 154 33.95 37.82 7.03
CA THR A 154 34.62 38.23 5.78
C THR A 154 33.61 38.71 4.73
N ALA A 155 32.34 38.94 5.11
CA ALA A 155 31.26 39.32 4.19
C ALA A 155 31.25 40.82 3.87
N THR A 156 30.87 41.20 2.66
CA THR A 156 30.54 42.58 2.29
C THR A 156 29.23 43.00 2.97
N VAL A 157 29.01 44.30 3.18
CA VAL A 157 27.86 44.82 3.92
C VAL A 157 26.56 44.78 3.10
N ASP A 158 26.68 44.94 1.78
CA ASP A 158 25.61 45.09 0.79
C ASP A 158 25.98 44.35 -0.52
N ASN A 159 26.79 43.29 -0.41
CA ASN A 159 27.39 42.57 -1.53
C ASN A 159 28.44 43.34 -2.37
N THR A 160 28.74 44.62 -2.07
CA THR A 160 29.71 45.42 -2.84
C THR A 160 30.66 46.26 -1.99
N THR A 161 30.23 46.73 -0.82
CA THR A 161 30.93 47.62 0.10
C THR A 161 31.51 46.84 1.28
N VAL A 162 32.77 47.10 1.64
CA VAL A 162 33.42 46.55 2.85
C VAL A 162 33.64 47.66 3.86
N ILE A 163 33.05 47.53 5.05
CA ILE A 163 33.40 48.37 6.21
C ILE A 163 34.23 47.51 7.17
N SER A 164 35.54 47.60 7.03
CA SER A 164 36.49 46.83 7.83
C SER A 164 36.58 47.32 9.28
N ALA A 165 37.10 46.47 10.15
CA ALA A 165 37.61 46.84 11.47
C ALA A 165 39.01 46.19 11.63
N ALA A 166 39.69 46.45 12.76
CA ALA A 166 41.00 45.85 13.04
C ALA A 166 40.98 44.31 13.00
N THR A 167 39.82 43.70 13.27
CA THR A 167 39.52 42.28 13.09
C THR A 167 38.06 42.20 12.64
N GLY A 168 37.66 41.27 11.77
CA GLY A 168 36.26 41.15 11.34
C GLY A 168 35.71 42.36 10.53
N ARG A 169 34.38 42.52 10.51
CA ARG A 169 33.68 43.54 9.70
C ARG A 169 32.43 44.09 10.38
N TRP A 170 32.02 45.29 9.97
CA TRP A 170 30.73 45.87 10.32
C TRP A 170 29.69 45.50 9.26
N LEU A 171 28.58 44.88 9.67
CA LEU A 171 27.51 44.40 8.80
C LEU A 171 26.21 45.15 9.06
N LYS A 172 25.35 45.27 8.06
CA LYS A 172 24.04 45.91 8.21
C LYS A 172 23.16 45.13 9.18
N TRP A 173 22.47 45.82 10.08
CA TRP A 173 21.53 45.20 11.02
C TRP A 173 20.30 44.63 10.30
N ILE A 174 19.85 43.45 10.74
CA ILE A 174 18.82 42.67 10.05
C ILE A 174 17.39 43.15 10.32
N LEU A 175 17.17 43.83 11.44
CA LEU A 175 15.86 44.38 11.80
C LEU A 175 15.81 45.88 11.48
N PRO A 176 14.61 46.45 11.24
CA PRO A 176 14.46 47.89 11.08
C PRO A 176 15.02 48.66 12.29
N ASP A 177 15.61 49.83 12.04
CA ASP A 177 16.21 50.67 13.10
C ASP A 177 15.18 51.12 14.16
N SER A 178 13.89 51.14 13.81
CA SER A 178 12.77 51.45 14.71
C SER A 178 12.31 50.28 15.58
N PHE A 179 12.84 49.07 15.36
CA PHE A 179 12.38 47.88 16.07
C PHE A 179 13.01 47.77 17.46
N ALA A 180 12.18 47.86 18.49
CA ALA A 180 12.60 47.68 19.88
C ALA A 180 12.74 46.19 20.23
N LEU A 181 13.99 45.70 20.35
CA LEU A 181 14.28 44.29 20.67
C LEU A 181 13.66 43.80 21.97
N GLY A 182 13.41 44.71 22.92
CA GLY A 182 12.78 44.41 24.20
C GLY A 182 11.25 44.41 24.19
N SER A 183 10.57 44.79 23.11
CA SER A 183 9.12 45.01 23.12
C SER A 183 8.27 43.74 22.97
N ILE A 184 8.87 42.55 22.97
CA ILE A 184 8.11 41.29 22.83
C ILE A 184 7.39 40.97 24.14
N SER A 185 6.09 41.21 24.16
CA SER A 185 5.19 40.84 25.25
C SER A 185 4.61 39.43 25.07
N ASP A 186 4.40 39.00 23.83
CA ASP A 186 3.86 37.69 23.45
C ASP A 186 4.82 36.95 22.51
N VAL A 187 5.31 35.78 22.95
CA VAL A 187 6.24 34.95 22.18
C VAL A 187 5.56 34.21 21.03
N ALA A 188 4.23 34.11 21.01
CA ALA A 188 3.45 33.55 19.90
C ALA A 188 3.01 34.63 18.88
N GLY A 189 3.12 35.90 19.25
CA GLY A 189 2.76 37.04 18.40
C GLY A 189 3.79 37.39 17.32
N VAL A 190 3.54 38.47 16.59
CA VAL A 190 4.44 38.98 15.54
C VAL A 190 5.85 39.19 16.11
N ARG A 191 6.87 38.64 15.42
CA ARG A 191 8.29 38.64 15.85
C ARG A 191 8.59 37.86 17.14
N GLY A 192 7.64 37.12 17.70
CA GLY A 192 7.89 36.17 18.78
C GLY A 192 8.59 34.88 18.29
N CYS A 193 9.30 34.18 19.19
CA CYS A 193 10.03 32.96 18.86
C CYS A 193 9.17 31.69 18.80
N SER A 194 7.95 31.71 19.31
CA SER A 194 7.02 30.56 19.41
C SER A 194 5.80 30.74 18.49
N ARG A 195 6.04 31.24 17.27
CA ARG A 195 4.98 31.45 16.28
C ARG A 195 4.58 30.14 15.61
N ASP A 196 3.30 30.01 15.30
CA ASP A 196 2.79 28.92 14.46
C ASP A 196 3.43 29.00 13.07
N ALA A 197 4.15 27.93 12.70
CA ALA A 197 4.84 27.83 11.41
C ALA A 197 3.90 28.01 10.20
N ARG A 198 2.61 27.72 10.35
CA ARG A 198 1.59 27.92 9.31
C ARG A 198 1.27 29.39 9.03
N SER A 199 1.55 30.26 10.00
CA SER A 199 1.32 31.71 9.89
C SER A 199 2.53 32.49 9.34
N LEU A 200 3.65 31.80 9.11
CA LEU A 200 4.89 32.42 8.66
C LEU A 200 4.91 32.57 7.14
N ILE A 201 5.44 33.70 6.70
CA ILE A 201 5.86 33.94 5.31
C ILE A 201 7.38 34.06 5.24
N ASP A 202 7.97 33.96 4.05
CA ASP A 202 9.43 33.96 3.90
C ASP A 202 10.11 35.22 4.51
N SER A 203 9.45 36.38 4.47
CA SER A 203 9.95 37.62 5.08
C SER A 203 9.89 37.66 6.61
N ASP A 204 9.19 36.72 7.25
CA ASP A 204 9.19 36.55 8.70
C ASP A 204 10.45 35.81 9.19
N ILE A 205 11.12 35.04 8.32
CA ILE A 205 12.28 34.23 8.67
C ILE A 205 13.52 35.13 8.78
N LEU A 206 14.01 35.30 10.00
CA LEU A 206 15.21 36.08 10.30
C LEU A 206 16.50 35.34 9.95
N PHE A 207 16.53 34.01 10.17
CA PHE A 207 17.69 33.18 9.90
C PHE A 207 17.26 31.94 9.10
N PRO A 208 17.45 31.94 7.76
CA PRO A 208 17.11 30.79 6.93
C PRO A 208 18.02 29.60 7.24
N ALA A 209 17.55 28.39 6.95
CA ALA A 209 18.40 27.20 7.04
C ALA A 209 19.59 27.32 6.07
N PRO A 210 20.77 26.74 6.39
CA PRO A 210 21.89 26.72 5.46
C PRO A 210 21.52 26.02 4.16
N ALA A 211 22.10 26.48 3.05
CA ALA A 211 21.89 25.85 1.76
C ALA A 211 22.40 24.40 1.78
N TYR A 212 21.61 23.49 1.21
CA TYR A 212 21.93 22.07 1.13
C TYR A 212 22.70 21.79 -0.17
N PRO A 213 23.86 21.10 -0.12
CA PRO A 213 24.70 20.85 -1.30
C PRO A 213 24.08 19.95 -2.37
N MET A 214 23.02 19.21 -2.05
CA MET A 214 22.41 18.24 -2.97
C MET A 214 23.40 17.18 -3.47
N ASP A 215 24.26 16.67 -2.57
CA ASP A 215 25.26 15.63 -2.84
C ASP A 215 24.87 14.26 -2.24
N GLY A 216 23.69 14.17 -1.62
CA GLY A 216 23.17 12.96 -0.96
C GLY A 216 23.65 12.76 0.47
N THR A 217 24.47 13.68 1.02
CA THR A 217 24.81 13.69 2.45
C THR A 217 23.63 14.18 3.30
N ASP A 218 23.66 13.98 4.61
CA ASP A 218 22.61 14.50 5.48
C ASP A 218 22.71 16.04 5.58
N GLY A 219 21.63 16.74 5.23
CA GLY A 219 21.55 18.19 5.36
C GLY A 219 21.31 18.67 6.79
N GLN A 220 21.23 20.00 6.96
CA GLN A 220 20.96 20.59 8.27
C GLN A 220 19.53 20.29 8.72
N ALA A 221 19.39 19.72 9.92
CA ALA A 221 18.09 19.53 10.56
C ALA A 221 17.48 20.84 11.04
N VAL A 222 16.20 21.04 10.70
CA VAL A 222 15.33 22.05 11.30
C VAL A 222 14.38 21.37 12.28
N ASN A 223 14.30 21.92 13.49
CA ASN A 223 13.43 21.40 14.54
C ASN A 223 12.06 22.06 14.46
N TYR A 224 11.00 21.26 14.51
CA TYR A 224 9.60 21.67 14.60
C TYR A 224 9.00 21.10 15.86
N TRP A 225 8.23 21.90 16.58
CA TRP A 225 7.47 21.44 17.74
C TRP A 225 6.01 21.27 17.31
N LEU A 226 5.52 20.03 17.32
CA LEU A 226 4.12 19.73 17.08
C LEU A 226 3.43 19.58 18.44
N CYS A 227 2.83 20.67 18.93
CA CYS A 227 2.29 20.77 20.29
C CYS A 227 0.84 20.27 20.40
N ASN A 228 0.54 19.54 21.48
CA ASN A 228 -0.82 19.25 21.93
C ASN A 228 -1.29 20.39 22.86
N GLY A 229 -1.70 21.49 22.26
CA GLY A 229 -1.98 22.73 23.00
C GLY A 229 -0.71 23.34 23.62
N LEU A 230 -0.88 24.49 24.26
CA LEU A 230 0.21 25.20 24.96
C LEU A 230 0.11 25.05 26.48
N ASP A 231 -1.06 24.68 26.98
CA ASP A 231 -1.36 24.56 28.42
C ASP A 231 -1.60 23.09 28.81
N GLU A 232 -1.34 22.77 30.08
CA GLU A 232 -1.45 21.40 30.63
C GLU A 232 -2.86 21.04 31.12
N THR A 233 -3.90 21.63 30.52
CA THR A 233 -5.29 21.52 31.00
C THR A 233 -6.24 20.80 30.04
N GLY A 234 -5.71 20.14 29.00
CA GLY A 234 -6.47 19.43 27.96
C GLY A 234 -6.37 17.90 28.02
N SER A 235 -6.93 17.25 27.00
CA SER A 235 -6.85 15.80 26.83
C SER A 235 -5.57 15.36 26.12
N ASP A 236 -5.05 14.21 26.51
CA ASP A 236 -3.89 13.60 25.85
C ASP A 236 -4.23 13.15 24.43
N ILE A 237 -3.28 13.29 23.51
CA ILE A 237 -3.32 12.60 22.23
C ILE A 237 -2.85 11.17 22.47
N THR A 238 -3.68 10.20 22.13
CA THR A 238 -3.44 8.78 22.42
C THR A 238 -2.21 8.22 21.72
N ALA A 239 -1.55 7.24 22.34
CA ALA A 239 -0.52 6.44 21.67
C ALA A 239 -1.08 5.81 20.37
N GLY A 240 -0.25 5.68 19.35
CA GLY A 240 -0.65 5.21 18.01
C GLY A 240 -1.11 6.31 17.06
N SER A 241 -1.33 7.56 17.53
CA SER A 241 -1.58 8.69 16.64
C SER A 241 -0.39 8.94 15.72
N ARG A 242 -0.68 9.29 14.46
CA ARG A 242 0.31 9.38 13.38
C ARG A 242 0.64 10.83 13.07
N ILE A 243 1.91 11.13 12.83
CA ILE A 243 2.37 12.44 12.34
C ILE A 243 2.73 12.28 10.88
N ALA A 244 2.13 13.10 10.03
CA ALA A 244 2.39 13.18 8.60
C ALA A 244 3.15 14.48 8.28
N LEU A 245 3.66 14.56 7.05
CA LEU A 245 4.48 15.68 6.57
C LEU A 245 4.12 16.05 5.14
N ASP A 246 3.73 17.31 4.95
CA ASP A 246 3.62 17.91 3.62
C ASP A 246 4.81 18.81 3.30
N VAL A 247 5.19 18.81 2.03
CA VAL A 247 6.33 19.58 1.52
C VAL A 247 5.85 20.50 0.41
N PHE A 248 6.29 21.75 0.46
CA PHE A 248 5.96 22.80 -0.51
C PHE A 248 7.23 23.49 -1.00
N GLN A 249 7.17 23.99 -2.23
CA GLN A 249 8.15 24.92 -2.78
C GLN A 249 7.40 26.05 -3.47
N SER A 250 7.67 27.30 -3.09
CA SER A 250 6.93 28.47 -3.60
C SER A 250 5.40 28.28 -3.52
N LEU A 251 4.92 27.74 -2.39
CA LEU A 251 3.53 27.38 -2.11
C LEU A 251 2.92 26.26 -2.98
N GLN A 252 3.68 25.67 -3.90
CA GLN A 252 3.24 24.52 -4.69
C GLN A 252 3.54 23.21 -3.95
N PRO A 253 2.60 22.25 -3.91
CA PRO A 253 2.83 20.95 -3.26
C PRO A 253 3.90 20.16 -4.00
N LYS A 254 4.89 19.67 -3.23
CA LYS A 254 6.04 18.87 -3.71
C LYS A 254 6.25 17.60 -2.86
N SER A 255 5.30 17.22 -2.02
CA SER A 255 5.35 16.02 -1.16
C SER A 255 5.74 14.74 -1.94
N GLN A 256 5.14 14.49 -3.10
CA GLN A 256 5.47 13.31 -3.92
C GLN A 256 6.91 13.35 -4.47
N LEU A 257 7.35 14.50 -4.99
CA LEU A 257 8.70 14.69 -5.52
C LEU A 257 9.76 14.50 -4.42
N MET A 258 9.42 14.85 -3.18
CA MET A 258 10.30 14.76 -2.02
C MET A 258 10.27 13.41 -1.32
N SER A 259 9.43 12.48 -1.77
CA SER A 259 9.39 11.10 -1.25
C SER A 259 10.74 10.43 -1.46
N GLY A 260 11.36 9.95 -0.39
CA GLY A 260 12.71 9.38 -0.38
C GLY A 260 13.85 10.40 -0.29
N ARG A 261 13.54 11.70 -0.32
CA ARG A 261 14.53 12.80 -0.39
C ARG A 261 14.66 13.59 0.92
N LEU A 262 13.74 13.42 1.85
CA LEU A 262 13.84 14.00 3.20
C LEU A 262 14.04 12.89 4.24
N GLN A 263 14.65 13.27 5.34
CA GLN A 263 14.79 12.46 6.54
C GLN A 263 14.06 13.16 7.69
N SER A 264 13.43 12.36 8.53
CA SER A 264 12.83 12.80 9.79
C SER A 264 13.40 12.01 10.97
N ALA A 265 13.52 12.65 12.12
CA ALA A 265 13.84 11.98 13.37
C ALA A 265 13.14 12.70 14.53
N ILE A 266 12.82 12.00 15.61
CA ILE A 266 12.27 12.63 16.81
C ILE A 266 13.37 12.87 17.85
N ALA A 267 13.39 14.04 18.48
CA ALA A 267 14.30 14.30 19.60
C ALA A 267 13.73 13.79 20.93
N GLY A 268 12.40 13.76 21.05
CA GLY A 268 11.65 13.45 22.26
C GLY A 268 10.39 14.31 22.37
N TYR A 269 9.72 14.26 23.52
CA TYR A 269 8.59 15.14 23.84
C TYR A 269 9.09 16.32 24.66
N VAL A 270 8.83 17.53 24.20
CA VAL A 270 9.16 18.76 24.90
C VAL A 270 7.96 19.23 25.71
N ARG A 271 8.19 19.57 26.97
CA ARG A 271 7.19 20.27 27.78
C ARG A 271 7.24 21.76 27.42
N VAL A 272 6.12 22.33 26.98
CA VAL A 272 6.10 23.69 26.42
C VAL A 272 6.44 24.76 27.47
N SER A 273 6.07 24.54 28.74
CA SER A 273 6.24 25.52 29.81
C SER A 273 7.70 25.78 30.23
N ASP A 274 8.56 24.76 30.15
CA ASP A 274 9.95 24.83 30.64
C ASP A 274 10.99 24.30 29.63
N ALA A 275 10.55 23.88 28.45
CA ALA A 275 11.38 23.30 27.39
C ALA A 275 12.18 22.05 27.84
N SER A 276 11.76 21.36 28.91
CA SER A 276 12.34 20.08 29.30
C SER A 276 12.01 19.01 28.26
N LEU A 277 13.01 18.17 27.96
CA LEU A 277 12.90 17.10 26.97
C LEU A 277 12.76 15.75 27.67
N ASP A 278 11.64 15.08 27.42
CA ASP A 278 11.38 13.70 27.79
C ASP A 278 11.73 12.77 26.63
N THR A 279 12.66 11.84 26.88
CA THR A 279 13.09 10.81 25.93
C THR A 279 12.76 9.40 26.43
N ALA A 280 12.14 9.26 27.60
CA ALA A 280 11.88 7.97 28.21
C ALA A 280 10.82 7.19 27.42
N SER A 281 11.11 5.92 27.13
CA SER A 281 10.24 5.01 26.36
C SER A 281 9.91 5.51 24.95
N LEU A 282 10.81 6.29 24.35
CA LEU A 282 10.71 6.78 22.98
C LEU A 282 11.94 6.37 22.18
N THR A 283 11.75 6.07 20.90
CA THR A 283 12.84 5.82 19.97
C THR A 283 13.36 7.15 19.40
N VAL A 284 14.34 7.75 20.09
CA VAL A 284 14.87 9.09 19.74
C VAL A 284 16.07 9.05 18.78
N ASN A 285 16.18 10.08 17.94
CA ASN A 285 17.23 10.30 16.95
C ASN A 285 17.42 9.17 15.91
N ALA A 286 16.45 8.26 15.79
CA ALA A 286 16.40 7.30 14.69
C ALA A 286 15.95 8.01 13.41
N ASN A 287 16.76 7.94 12.37
CA ASN A 287 16.43 8.51 11.07
C ASN A 287 15.38 7.65 10.37
N GLN A 288 14.33 8.29 9.90
CA GLN A 288 13.30 7.71 9.06
C GLN A 288 13.27 8.45 7.73
N THR A 289 13.42 7.71 6.64
CA THR A 289 13.24 8.26 5.30
C THR A 289 11.79 8.66 5.10
N TYR A 290 11.56 9.93 4.80
CA TYR A 290 10.24 10.44 4.44
C TYR A 290 9.73 9.71 3.19
N LYS A 291 8.50 9.24 3.23
CA LYS A 291 7.78 8.73 2.07
C LYS A 291 6.38 9.32 2.09
N VAL A 292 5.92 9.82 0.95
CA VAL A 292 4.56 10.37 0.84
C VAL A 292 3.55 9.28 1.26
N GLY A 293 2.58 9.66 2.11
CA GLY A 293 1.59 8.73 2.67
C GLY A 293 2.07 7.86 3.85
N ILE A 294 3.36 7.80 4.13
CA ILE A 294 3.87 7.09 5.33
C ILE A 294 4.06 8.11 6.46
N PRO A 295 3.57 7.84 7.67
CA PRO A 295 3.79 8.76 8.78
C PRO A 295 5.29 8.90 9.08
N VAL A 296 5.73 10.13 9.28
CA VAL A 296 7.11 10.46 9.69
C VAL A 296 7.39 10.09 11.14
N TYR A 297 6.33 9.86 11.92
CA TYR A 297 6.39 9.31 13.26
C TYR A 297 5.02 8.78 13.69
N THR A 298 4.98 7.74 14.52
CA THR A 298 3.77 7.26 15.20
C THR A 298 4.02 7.33 16.70
N LEU A 299 3.11 7.95 17.45
CA LEU A 299 3.28 8.16 18.89
C LEU A 299 3.45 6.81 19.61
N GLU A 300 4.62 6.58 20.19
CA GLU A 300 4.91 5.35 20.95
C GLU A 300 4.23 5.36 22.33
N LYS A 301 3.92 6.55 22.87
CA LYS A 301 3.15 6.76 24.10
C LYS A 301 2.21 7.95 23.92
N ALA A 302 1.24 8.09 24.84
CA ALA A 302 0.33 9.24 24.79
C ALA A 302 1.12 10.55 24.94
N LEU A 303 0.72 11.58 24.19
CA LEU A 303 1.28 12.93 24.26
C LEU A 303 0.38 13.79 25.14
N PRO A 304 0.83 14.18 26.35
CA PRO A 304 0.00 14.97 27.26
C PRO A 304 -0.32 16.38 26.71
N SER A 305 -1.39 17.00 27.20
CA SER A 305 -1.64 18.41 26.93
C SER A 305 -0.49 19.28 27.45
N GLY A 306 -0.10 20.31 26.70
CA GLY A 306 1.03 21.19 27.05
C GLY A 306 2.40 20.60 26.71
N TYR A 307 2.44 19.45 26.02
CA TYR A 307 3.64 18.85 25.47
C TYR A 307 3.63 18.92 23.95
N GLY A 308 4.80 18.88 23.32
CA GLY A 308 4.95 18.77 21.87
C GLY A 308 5.96 17.72 21.45
N VAL A 309 5.80 17.17 20.26
CA VAL A 309 6.82 16.31 19.64
C VAL A 309 7.86 17.17 18.96
N VAL A 310 9.13 16.98 19.28
CA VAL A 310 10.25 17.67 18.60
C VAL A 310 10.66 16.87 17.37
N LEU A 311 10.16 17.25 16.20
CA LEU A 311 10.53 16.67 14.91
C LEU A 311 11.73 17.38 14.30
N LYS A 312 12.77 16.62 13.97
CA LYS A 312 13.91 17.05 13.17
C LYS A 312 13.64 16.68 11.73
N ILE A 313 13.69 17.64 10.80
CA ILE A 313 13.50 17.39 9.37
C ILE A 313 14.71 17.96 8.61
N PHE A 314 15.30 17.15 7.73
CA PHE A 314 16.44 17.55 6.91
C PHE A 314 16.40 16.91 5.52
N PRO A 315 16.96 17.58 4.50
CA PRO A 315 17.11 17.00 3.18
C PRO A 315 18.25 15.97 3.14
N ARG A 316 18.08 14.95 2.29
CA ARG A 316 19.10 13.96 1.93
C ARG A 316 18.83 13.46 0.51
N PHE A 317 19.38 14.17 -0.47
CA PHE A 317 19.19 13.84 -1.88
C PHE A 317 20.32 14.41 -2.75
N ARG A 318 20.46 13.87 -3.94
CA ARG A 318 21.35 14.38 -4.99
C ARG A 318 20.61 15.29 -5.97
N GLN A 319 21.32 16.13 -6.70
CA GLN A 319 20.68 17.01 -7.68
C GLN A 319 19.99 16.21 -8.81
N GLU A 320 20.62 15.13 -9.29
CA GLU A 320 20.10 14.26 -10.35
C GLU A 320 18.83 13.48 -9.96
N GLU A 321 18.52 13.47 -8.68
CA GLU A 321 17.44 12.71 -8.07
C GLU A 321 16.09 13.46 -8.08
N ILE A 322 16.08 14.72 -8.53
CA ILE A 322 14.92 15.59 -8.61
C ILE A 322 14.66 15.98 -10.07
N ASP A 323 13.60 15.41 -10.63
CA ASP A 323 13.13 15.74 -11.98
C ASP A 323 12.48 17.12 -12.03
N GLY A 324 12.79 17.91 -13.06
CA GLY A 324 12.33 19.30 -13.23
C GLY A 324 13.14 20.38 -12.48
N GLY A 325 14.13 19.99 -11.68
CA GLY A 325 15.02 20.88 -10.93
C GLY A 325 14.34 21.63 -9.77
N LEU A 326 15.06 21.78 -8.65
CA LEU A 326 14.69 22.78 -7.66
C LEU A 326 15.21 24.14 -8.10
N THR A 327 14.34 25.15 -8.12
CA THR A 327 14.78 26.55 -8.19
C THR A 327 15.49 26.92 -6.87
N SER A 328 16.16 28.08 -6.81
CA SER A 328 16.78 28.61 -5.58
C SER A 328 15.79 28.96 -4.45
N ALA A 329 14.53 28.54 -4.56
CA ALA A 329 13.46 28.80 -3.60
C ALA A 329 13.53 27.87 -2.37
N LEU A 330 13.12 28.39 -1.22
CA LEU A 330 13.07 27.67 0.05
C LEU A 330 12.07 26.50 -0.02
N LEU A 331 12.46 25.36 0.55
CA LEU A 331 11.55 24.26 0.85
C LEU A 331 10.81 24.58 2.16
N SER A 332 9.48 24.54 2.12
CA SER A 332 8.63 24.66 3.30
C SER A 332 8.07 23.29 3.65
N VAL A 333 8.05 22.95 4.94
CA VAL A 333 7.50 21.69 5.42
C VAL A 333 6.43 21.94 6.49
N LYS A 334 5.39 21.12 6.49
CA LYS A 334 4.26 21.23 7.42
C LYS A 334 3.99 19.88 8.06
N PRO A 335 4.54 19.59 9.26
CA PRO A 335 4.17 18.41 10.02
C PRO A 335 2.78 18.60 10.65
N TYR A 336 1.97 17.55 10.69
CA TYR A 336 0.64 17.57 11.29
C TYR A 336 0.22 16.19 11.83
N PHE A 337 -0.69 16.15 12.81
CA PHE A 337 -1.33 14.91 13.21
C PHE A 337 -2.30 14.47 12.13
N SER A 338 -2.10 13.29 11.56
CA SER A 338 -2.95 12.79 10.49
C SER A 338 -4.33 12.46 11.03
N THR A 339 -5.37 13.06 10.43
CA THR A 339 -6.78 12.72 10.70
C THR A 339 -7.22 11.47 9.94
N GLN A 340 -6.45 11.09 8.92
CA GLN A 340 -6.70 9.89 8.12
C GLN A 340 -5.39 9.09 8.00
N ALA A 341 -5.38 7.89 8.58
CA ALA A 341 -4.22 7.03 8.68
C ALA A 341 -3.99 6.17 7.42
N GLY A 342 -5.05 5.95 6.63
CA GLY A 342 -4.97 5.18 5.40
C GLY A 342 -4.46 6.00 4.22
N ASN A 343 -3.75 5.33 3.32
CA ASN A 343 -3.22 5.87 2.07
C ASN A 343 -4.20 5.67 0.94
N PHE A 344 -4.45 6.72 0.16
CA PHE A 344 -5.30 6.60 -1.01
C PHE A 344 -4.77 5.51 -1.95
N PHE A 345 -5.66 4.59 -2.31
CA PHE A 345 -5.38 3.44 -3.16
C PHE A 345 -6.25 3.49 -4.41
N SER A 346 -5.65 3.89 -5.53
CA SER A 346 -6.34 4.06 -6.80
C SER A 346 -6.91 2.76 -7.37
N GLY A 347 -6.41 1.59 -6.94
CA GLY A 347 -6.90 0.28 -7.34
C GLY A 347 -8.22 -0.13 -6.67
N TYR A 348 -8.77 0.67 -5.76
CA TYR A 348 -10.01 0.35 -5.05
C TYR A 348 -11.18 -0.10 -5.95
N PRO A 349 -11.45 0.48 -7.13
CA PRO A 349 -12.55 0.03 -8.00
C PRO A 349 -12.46 -1.44 -8.44
N LEU A 350 -11.26 -2.03 -8.45
CA LEU A 350 -11.05 -3.42 -8.84
C LEU A 350 -11.35 -4.40 -7.70
N PHE A 351 -11.19 -3.97 -6.45
CA PHE A 351 -11.14 -4.85 -5.29
C PHE A 351 -12.23 -4.59 -4.26
N GLY A 352 -12.71 -3.35 -4.16
CA GLY A 352 -13.53 -2.89 -3.05
C GLY A 352 -12.79 -2.94 -1.71
N ASP A 353 -13.58 -3.04 -0.64
CA ASP A 353 -13.07 -3.18 0.73
C ASP A 353 -12.44 -4.56 0.94
N LEU A 354 -11.21 -4.61 1.44
CA LEU A 354 -10.45 -5.84 1.70
C LEU A 354 -9.68 -5.80 3.04
N ILE A 355 -9.49 -6.95 3.66
CA ILE A 355 -8.50 -7.14 4.73
C ILE A 355 -7.37 -8.03 4.23
N TYR A 356 -6.12 -7.62 4.42
CA TYR A 356 -4.96 -8.38 3.96
C TYR A 356 -4.56 -9.49 4.93
N SER A 357 -3.82 -10.49 4.46
CA SER A 357 -3.34 -11.61 5.30
C SER A 357 -2.23 -11.25 6.30
N THR A 358 -1.99 -9.97 6.55
CA THR A 358 -0.99 -9.49 7.52
C THR A 358 -1.56 -9.52 8.94
N GLY A 359 -0.84 -10.14 9.87
CA GLY A 359 -1.30 -10.30 11.26
C GLY A 359 -2.52 -11.21 11.36
N ASP A 360 -3.42 -10.91 12.29
CA ASP A 360 -4.64 -11.70 12.57
C ASP A 360 -5.85 -11.20 11.78
N ARG A 361 -5.62 -10.52 10.64
CA ARG A 361 -6.65 -9.97 9.74
C ARG A 361 -7.68 -9.10 10.47
N ARG A 362 -7.29 -8.40 11.55
CA ARG A 362 -8.24 -7.63 12.38
C ARG A 362 -9.49 -8.43 12.79
N ARG A 363 -9.39 -9.77 12.91
CA ARG A 363 -10.52 -10.63 13.29
C ARG A 363 -11.01 -10.31 14.69
N ILE A 364 -12.30 -10.48 14.91
CA ILE A 364 -12.95 -10.30 16.20
C ILE A 364 -12.96 -11.66 16.90
N TYR A 365 -12.31 -11.72 18.05
CA TYR A 365 -12.29 -12.88 18.93
C TYR A 365 -13.11 -12.57 20.17
N PRO A 366 -13.77 -13.58 20.75
CA PRO A 366 -14.58 -13.35 21.92
C PRO A 366 -13.73 -13.17 23.18
N LYS A 367 -14.18 -12.26 24.04
CA LYS A 367 -13.58 -11.94 25.34
C LYS A 367 -14.68 -11.91 26.42
N ARG A 368 -14.30 -11.90 27.69
CA ARG A 368 -15.25 -11.95 28.81
C ARG A 368 -16.08 -10.68 28.89
N GLY A 369 -17.35 -10.85 29.25
CA GLY A 369 -18.30 -9.76 29.44
C GLY A 369 -18.68 -9.08 28.12
N LEU A 370 -18.98 -7.80 28.20
CA LEU A 370 -19.34 -6.91 27.10
C LEU A 370 -18.11 -6.47 26.28
N THR A 371 -17.14 -7.36 26.08
CA THR A 371 -15.87 -7.05 25.43
C THR A 371 -15.56 -8.07 24.35
N ALA A 372 -14.92 -7.62 23.27
CA ALA A 372 -14.30 -8.46 22.26
C ALA A 372 -12.81 -8.13 22.14
N ARG A 373 -12.01 -9.08 21.66
CA ARG A 373 -10.62 -8.85 21.27
C ARG A 373 -10.55 -8.64 19.77
N VAL A 374 -9.94 -7.54 19.35
CA VAL A 374 -9.65 -7.27 17.95
C VAL A 374 -8.21 -7.69 17.67
N GLY A 375 -8.02 -8.57 16.68
CA GLY A 375 -6.70 -9.00 16.21
C GLY A 375 -5.89 -7.87 15.58
N SER A 376 -4.59 -8.11 15.40
CA SER A 376 -3.75 -7.20 14.62
C SER A 376 -4.06 -7.30 13.12
N GLY A 377 -3.70 -6.31 12.30
CA GLY A 377 -3.75 -6.47 10.84
C GLY A 377 -3.89 -5.19 10.03
N SER A 378 -3.86 -5.33 8.70
CA SER A 378 -3.94 -4.25 7.70
C SER A 378 -5.08 -4.50 6.69
N GLY A 379 -5.43 -3.50 5.90
CA GLY A 379 -6.52 -3.62 4.92
C GLY A 379 -6.72 -2.38 4.06
N LEU A 380 -7.78 -2.39 3.29
CA LEU A 380 -8.27 -1.34 2.40
C LEU A 380 -9.75 -1.12 2.68
N VAL A 381 -10.12 0.10 3.03
CA VAL A 381 -11.50 0.49 3.29
C VAL A 381 -11.76 1.83 2.61
N GLN A 382 -12.83 1.90 1.80
CA GLN A 382 -13.35 3.13 1.19
C GLN A 382 -12.27 3.98 0.53
N TRP A 383 -11.50 3.40 -0.39
CA TRP A 383 -10.37 4.00 -1.12
C TRP A 383 -9.06 4.18 -0.34
N PHE A 384 -9.00 3.83 0.94
CA PHE A 384 -7.78 4.03 1.74
C PHE A 384 -7.24 2.73 2.31
N ALA A 385 -5.99 2.41 1.97
CA ALA A 385 -5.25 1.28 2.51
C ALA A 385 -4.52 1.68 3.80
N PHE A 386 -4.71 0.94 4.88
CA PHE A 386 -4.04 1.18 6.16
C PHE A 386 -3.03 0.07 6.49
N ASP A 387 -1.89 0.48 7.04
CA ASP A 387 -0.85 -0.42 7.52
C ASP A 387 -1.27 -1.21 8.78
N LYS A 388 -0.46 -2.21 9.17
CA LYS A 388 -0.75 -3.11 10.28
C LYS A 388 -1.05 -2.34 11.57
N GLN A 389 -2.29 -2.43 12.03
CA GLN A 389 -2.73 -1.95 13.34
C GLN A 389 -2.49 -3.00 14.42
N ALA A 390 -2.21 -2.54 15.64
CA ALA A 390 -2.05 -3.40 16.80
C ALA A 390 -3.38 -4.05 17.21
N ALA A 391 -3.29 -5.17 17.94
CA ALA A 391 -4.43 -5.81 18.56
C ALA A 391 -4.94 -4.95 19.73
N GLN A 392 -6.26 -4.86 19.91
CA GLN A 392 -6.89 -4.02 20.94
C GLN A 392 -8.16 -4.67 21.48
N ASP A 393 -8.62 -4.24 22.65
CA ASP A 393 -9.91 -4.65 23.18
C ASP A 393 -11.01 -3.68 22.72
N LEU A 394 -12.20 -4.21 22.44
CA LEU A 394 -13.36 -3.48 21.98
C LEU A 394 -14.52 -3.68 22.95
N THR A 395 -15.08 -2.59 23.47
CA THR A 395 -16.27 -2.63 24.31
C THR A 395 -17.54 -2.67 23.45
N ILE A 396 -18.50 -3.53 23.82
CA ILE A 396 -19.81 -3.72 23.18
C ILE A 396 -20.88 -3.36 24.22
N PRO A 397 -21.37 -2.10 24.24
CA PRO A 397 -22.10 -1.57 25.39
C PRO A 397 -23.52 -2.14 25.59
N VAL A 398 -24.04 -2.92 24.63
CA VAL A 398 -25.43 -3.39 24.64
C VAL A 398 -25.51 -4.91 24.82
N ALA A 399 -25.99 -5.32 25.99
CA ALA A 399 -26.27 -6.72 26.33
C ALA A 399 -27.54 -7.23 25.63
N SER A 400 -27.67 -8.56 25.53
CA SER A 400 -28.92 -9.23 25.09
C SER A 400 -29.40 -8.88 23.67
N VAL A 401 -28.50 -8.39 22.80
CA VAL A 401 -28.84 -8.02 21.41
C VAL A 401 -28.04 -8.87 20.42
N SER A 402 -28.75 -9.45 19.46
CA SER A 402 -28.19 -10.20 18.33
C SER A 402 -27.82 -9.27 17.17
N ASN A 403 -26.93 -9.75 16.30
CA ASN A 403 -26.60 -9.14 15.02
C ASN A 403 -26.12 -7.67 15.11
N GLN A 404 -25.33 -7.36 16.13
CA GLN A 404 -24.68 -6.07 16.30
C GLN A 404 -23.47 -5.97 15.37
N LYS A 405 -23.36 -4.87 14.64
CA LYS A 405 -22.28 -4.63 13.69
C LYS A 405 -21.03 -4.11 14.39
N ILE A 406 -19.89 -4.67 14.01
CA ILE A 406 -18.57 -4.12 14.29
C ILE A 406 -18.06 -3.50 13.00
N ALA A 407 -17.76 -2.21 13.03
CA ALA A 407 -17.30 -1.46 11.87
C ALA A 407 -15.78 -1.28 11.90
N ILE A 408 -15.19 -1.13 10.72
CA ILE A 408 -13.82 -0.71 10.50
C ILE A 408 -13.82 0.50 9.57
N ASP A 409 -13.03 1.53 9.87
CA ASP A 409 -12.90 2.72 9.02
C ASP A 409 -11.70 2.65 8.08
N SER A 410 -11.56 3.66 7.23
CA SER A 410 -10.43 3.88 6.31
C SER A 410 -9.08 4.05 7.02
N ASN A 411 -9.06 4.14 8.35
CA ASN A 411 -7.86 4.21 9.17
C ASN A 411 -7.46 2.86 9.77
N GLY A 412 -8.32 1.84 9.62
CA GLY A 412 -8.18 0.55 10.29
C GLY A 412 -8.65 0.53 11.74
N SER A 413 -9.26 1.62 12.22
CA SER A 413 -9.86 1.71 13.54
C SER A 413 -11.11 0.84 13.58
N ILE A 414 -11.25 0.03 14.63
CA ILE A 414 -12.41 -0.84 14.83
C ILE A 414 -13.23 -0.34 16.01
N PHE A 415 -14.53 -0.24 15.81
CA PHE A 415 -15.48 0.23 16.83
C PHE A 415 -16.85 -0.45 16.68
N TRP A 416 -17.63 -0.39 17.76
CA TRP A 416 -18.98 -0.91 17.80
C TRP A 416 -19.96 0.05 17.12
N ARG A 417 -20.86 -0.49 16.29
CA ARG A 417 -21.89 0.28 15.56
C ARG A 417 -23.31 -0.14 15.92
N GLY A 418 -23.48 -1.25 16.61
CA GLY A 418 -24.81 -1.77 16.98
C GLY A 418 -25.65 -2.08 15.74
N SER A 419 -26.90 -1.62 15.74
CA SER A 419 -27.83 -1.80 14.61
C SER A 419 -27.78 -0.66 13.57
N SER A 420 -27.01 0.40 13.82
CA SER A 420 -26.94 1.57 12.94
C SER A 420 -26.37 1.23 11.55
N ALA A 421 -26.66 2.11 10.59
CA ALA A 421 -26.05 2.04 9.26
C ALA A 421 -24.53 2.34 9.32
N LEU A 422 -23.77 1.75 8.39
CA LEU A 422 -22.36 2.10 8.18
C LEU A 422 -22.28 3.50 7.57
N GLN A 423 -21.26 4.27 7.96
CA GLN A 423 -20.97 5.53 7.26
C GLN A 423 -20.27 5.25 5.93
N PRO A 424 -20.26 6.21 4.98
CA PRO A 424 -19.51 6.09 3.72
C PRO A 424 -18.01 5.88 3.85
N THR A 425 -17.41 6.08 5.03
CA THR A 425 -15.98 5.87 5.31
C THR A 425 -15.67 4.54 5.99
N GLU A 426 -16.67 3.66 6.10
CA GLU A 426 -16.61 2.44 6.90
C GLU A 426 -17.00 1.20 6.11
N ALA A 427 -16.52 0.06 6.59
CA ALA A 427 -16.94 -1.28 6.17
C ALA A 427 -17.35 -2.09 7.41
N GLN A 428 -18.18 -3.12 7.23
CA GLN A 428 -18.50 -4.05 8.31
C GLN A 428 -17.37 -5.05 8.47
N ARG A 429 -16.73 -5.07 9.64
CA ARG A 429 -15.69 -6.06 9.92
C ARG A 429 -16.27 -7.41 10.33
N ALA A 430 -17.29 -7.40 11.18
CA ALA A 430 -17.92 -8.59 11.72
C ALA A 430 -19.36 -8.28 12.17
N ILE A 431 -20.16 -9.33 12.31
CA ILE A 431 -21.42 -9.31 13.05
C ILE A 431 -21.22 -10.10 14.34
N VAL A 432 -21.68 -9.54 15.46
CA VAL A 432 -21.59 -10.18 16.77
C VAL A 432 -22.96 -10.23 17.43
N SER A 433 -23.21 -11.29 18.22
CA SER A 433 -24.45 -11.43 18.99
C SER A 433 -24.15 -11.65 20.46
N LEU A 434 -24.98 -11.08 21.31
CA LEU A 434 -25.07 -11.39 22.74
C LEU A 434 -26.45 -11.99 23.03
N ALA A 435 -26.84 -13.02 22.28
CA ALA A 435 -28.14 -13.64 22.43
C ALA A 435 -28.17 -14.56 23.66
N THR A 436 -29.31 -14.61 24.34
CA THR A 436 -29.57 -15.64 25.35
C THR A 436 -29.78 -16.98 24.67
N GLY A 437 -29.19 -18.05 25.21
CA GLY A 437 -29.32 -19.38 24.62
C GLY A 437 -28.51 -20.42 25.37
N ARG A 438 -28.54 -21.65 24.89
CA ARG A 438 -27.89 -22.78 25.56
C ARG A 438 -27.29 -23.76 24.56
N SER A 439 -26.12 -24.33 24.88
CA SER A 439 -25.57 -25.42 24.07
C SER A 439 -26.46 -26.66 24.14
N ASN A 440 -26.21 -27.65 23.28
CA ASN A 440 -26.75 -28.99 23.53
C ASN A 440 -26.22 -29.47 24.87
N ALA A 441 -26.97 -30.33 25.54
CA ALA A 441 -26.53 -30.95 26.78
C ALA A 441 -25.61 -32.16 26.52
N SER A 442 -24.77 -32.46 27.50
CA SER A 442 -23.98 -33.70 27.52
C SER A 442 -24.88 -34.92 27.58
N ALA A 443 -24.31 -36.09 27.29
CA ALA A 443 -24.92 -37.34 27.70
C ALA A 443 -25.10 -37.35 29.23
N PHE A 444 -26.14 -38.05 29.71
CA PHE A 444 -26.29 -38.32 31.12
C PHE A 444 -25.17 -39.26 31.60
N THR A 445 -24.73 -39.09 32.85
CA THR A 445 -23.92 -40.08 33.56
C THR A 445 -24.70 -41.39 33.75
N SER A 446 -24.00 -42.43 34.22
CA SER A 446 -24.67 -43.55 34.88
C SER A 446 -25.42 -43.09 36.13
N TYR A 447 -26.44 -43.86 36.51
CA TYR A 447 -27.14 -43.68 37.78
C TYR A 447 -26.20 -44.02 38.94
N THR A 448 -26.15 -43.15 39.95
CA THR A 448 -25.37 -43.34 41.18
C THR A 448 -26.29 -43.23 42.38
N ALA A 449 -26.26 -44.22 43.27
CA ALA A 449 -27.09 -44.25 44.47
C ALA A 449 -26.69 -43.14 45.46
N ALA A 450 -27.68 -42.43 45.98
CA ALA A 450 -27.54 -41.40 46.99
C ALA A 450 -28.36 -41.78 48.23
N ALA A 451 -27.77 -41.62 49.42
CA ALA A 451 -28.46 -41.87 50.68
C ALA A 451 -29.38 -40.68 51.05
N LEU A 452 -30.22 -40.86 52.07
CA LEU A 452 -31.03 -39.75 52.58
C LEU A 452 -30.13 -38.61 53.07
N ASN A 453 -30.50 -37.36 52.78
CA ASN A 453 -29.79 -36.14 53.20
C ASN A 453 -28.34 -36.02 52.68
N THR A 454 -28.09 -36.52 51.47
CA THR A 454 -26.83 -36.29 50.76
C THR A 454 -26.89 -35.08 49.82
N GLY A 455 -25.73 -34.50 49.51
CA GLY A 455 -25.56 -33.53 48.43
C GLY A 455 -24.94 -34.18 47.19
N ILE A 456 -25.08 -33.54 46.03
CA ILE A 456 -24.45 -33.99 44.79
C ILE A 456 -23.38 -32.97 44.35
N GLN A 457 -22.16 -33.47 44.13
CA GLN A 457 -21.09 -32.74 43.48
C GLN A 457 -20.99 -33.11 42.01
N VAL A 458 -20.97 -32.07 41.17
CA VAL A 458 -20.79 -32.19 39.73
C VAL A 458 -19.51 -31.48 39.36
N THR A 459 -18.50 -32.24 38.95
CA THR A 459 -17.24 -31.69 38.44
C THR A 459 -17.33 -31.62 36.93
N LEU A 460 -17.24 -30.42 36.40
CA LEU A 460 -17.21 -30.17 34.97
C LEU A 460 -15.78 -29.86 34.54
N THR A 461 -15.33 -30.47 33.45
CA THR A 461 -14.06 -30.16 32.79
C THR A 461 -14.37 -29.55 31.45
N TYR A 462 -13.79 -28.39 31.16
CA TYR A 462 -14.10 -27.59 29.99
C TYR A 462 -12.86 -26.97 29.34
N PRO A 463 -12.92 -26.70 28.02
CA PRO A 463 -11.80 -26.05 27.33
C PRO A 463 -11.57 -24.67 27.95
N ALA A 464 -10.36 -24.42 28.43
CA ALA A 464 -10.05 -23.18 29.16
C ALA A 464 -9.94 -21.95 28.25
N ALA A 465 -9.79 -22.12 26.92
CA ALA A 465 -9.55 -21.00 26.00
C ALA A 465 -9.72 -21.33 24.50
N THR A 466 -10.51 -22.33 24.09
CA THR A 466 -10.66 -22.68 22.66
C THR A 466 -12.11 -22.68 22.19
N ILE A 467 -12.33 -22.16 20.98
CA ILE A 467 -13.62 -22.24 20.30
C ILE A 467 -13.77 -23.62 19.68
N ARG A 468 -14.98 -24.21 19.74
CA ARG A 468 -15.26 -25.52 19.14
C ARG A 468 -14.90 -25.55 17.64
N ALA A 469 -14.38 -26.68 17.17
CA ALA A 469 -13.89 -26.83 15.80
C ALA A 469 -15.01 -26.82 14.74
N ASP A 470 -16.25 -27.12 15.14
CA ASP A 470 -17.46 -27.09 14.29
C ASP A 470 -18.17 -25.73 14.31
N TYR A 471 -17.55 -24.68 14.85
CA TYR A 471 -18.14 -23.33 14.87
C TYR A 471 -18.19 -22.75 13.43
N PRO A 472 -19.33 -22.19 12.98
CA PRO A 472 -19.53 -21.80 11.57
C PRO A 472 -18.91 -20.44 11.22
N ASP A 473 -17.65 -20.21 11.62
CA ASP A 473 -16.88 -19.02 11.29
C ASP A 473 -15.38 -19.34 11.20
N VAL A 474 -14.61 -18.47 10.56
CA VAL A 474 -13.16 -18.59 10.39
C VAL A 474 -12.36 -18.61 11.71
N ILE A 475 -12.98 -18.26 12.84
CA ILE A 475 -12.37 -18.36 14.18
C ILE A 475 -12.54 -19.73 14.85
N ALA A 476 -13.13 -20.72 14.17
CA ALA A 476 -13.23 -22.09 14.69
C ALA A 476 -11.85 -22.62 15.11
N GLY A 477 -11.77 -23.21 16.31
CA GLY A 477 -10.51 -23.71 16.87
C GLY A 477 -9.53 -22.64 17.36
N ALA A 478 -9.86 -21.34 17.30
CA ALA A 478 -9.00 -20.27 17.83
C ALA A 478 -8.74 -20.45 19.34
N GLY A 479 -7.53 -20.11 19.78
CA GLY A 479 -7.02 -20.33 21.14
C GLY A 479 -6.63 -19.06 21.88
N SER A 480 -6.03 -19.22 23.06
CA SER A 480 -5.59 -18.11 23.94
C SER A 480 -4.59 -17.16 23.29
N ALA A 481 -3.75 -17.64 22.37
CA ALA A 481 -2.79 -16.82 21.63
C ALA A 481 -3.46 -15.74 20.76
N GLN A 482 -4.71 -15.98 20.33
CA GLN A 482 -5.53 -15.02 19.58
C GLN A 482 -6.32 -14.08 20.51
N GLY A 483 -6.02 -14.10 21.82
CA GLY A 483 -6.70 -13.32 22.84
C GLY A 483 -8.14 -13.76 23.10
N VAL A 484 -8.45 -15.03 22.83
CA VAL A 484 -9.69 -15.67 23.24
C VAL A 484 -9.69 -15.80 24.76
N GLU A 485 -10.59 -15.07 25.40
CA GLU A 485 -10.82 -15.15 26.85
C GLU A 485 -12.28 -15.50 27.08
N LEU A 486 -12.58 -16.79 27.04
CA LEU A 486 -13.94 -17.28 27.11
C LEU A 486 -14.17 -18.12 28.37
N ASN A 487 -15.15 -17.72 29.16
CA ASN A 487 -15.91 -18.63 30.02
C ASN A 487 -17.38 -18.29 29.79
N PRO A 488 -18.23 -19.24 29.36
CA PRO A 488 -19.66 -19.00 29.24
C PRO A 488 -20.18 -18.54 30.61
N PRO A 489 -21.13 -17.60 30.67
CA PRO A 489 -21.42 -16.89 31.91
C PRO A 489 -21.98 -17.85 32.97
N LYS A 490 -22.73 -18.86 32.52
CA LYS A 490 -23.41 -19.83 33.38
C LYS A 490 -23.39 -21.24 32.81
N VAL A 491 -23.72 -22.20 33.67
CA VAL A 491 -23.99 -23.59 33.31
C VAL A 491 -25.39 -23.99 33.77
N ALA A 492 -26.08 -24.77 32.93
CA ALA A 492 -27.30 -25.47 33.29
C ALA A 492 -26.95 -26.93 33.62
N ILE A 493 -27.33 -27.39 34.81
CA ILE A 493 -27.16 -28.79 35.25
C ILE A 493 -28.54 -29.45 35.25
N TYR A 494 -28.62 -30.67 34.73
CA TYR A 494 -29.83 -31.48 34.66
C TYR A 494 -29.64 -32.72 35.52
N ALA A 495 -30.48 -32.90 36.54
CA ALA A 495 -30.49 -34.10 37.36
C ALA A 495 -31.73 -34.94 37.07
N GLN A 496 -31.56 -36.23 36.82
CA GLN A 496 -32.67 -37.16 36.68
C GLN A 496 -32.68 -38.17 37.81
N ARG A 497 -33.86 -38.38 38.40
CA ARG A 497 -34.11 -39.36 39.45
C ARG A 497 -34.59 -40.69 38.85
N GLN A 498 -34.10 -41.81 39.38
CA GLN A 498 -34.38 -43.14 38.80
C GLN A 498 -35.81 -43.63 39.07
N SER A 499 -36.36 -43.38 40.26
CA SER A 499 -37.66 -43.95 40.67
C SER A 499 -38.85 -43.50 39.82
N ASP A 500 -38.85 -42.25 39.35
CA ASP A 500 -39.96 -41.65 38.59
C ASP A 500 -39.53 -41.03 37.25
N GLY A 501 -38.23 -41.09 36.93
CA GLY A 501 -37.68 -40.51 35.71
C GLY A 501 -37.73 -38.98 35.68
N GLN A 502 -38.10 -38.30 36.78
CA GLN A 502 -38.23 -36.84 36.80
C GLN A 502 -36.88 -36.17 36.54
N ILE A 503 -36.86 -35.23 35.59
CA ILE A 503 -35.69 -34.41 35.28
C ILE A 503 -35.89 -33.02 35.88
N ARG A 504 -34.86 -32.49 36.53
CA ARG A 504 -34.84 -31.13 37.06
C ARG A 504 -33.64 -30.35 36.56
N GLU A 505 -33.89 -29.08 36.24
CA GLU A 505 -32.92 -28.13 35.72
C GLU A 505 -32.47 -27.13 36.80
N PHE A 506 -31.16 -26.84 36.83
CA PHE A 506 -30.54 -25.87 37.72
C PHE A 506 -29.67 -24.89 36.89
N THR A 507 -30.01 -23.59 36.90
CA THR A 507 -29.39 -22.57 36.00
C THR A 507 -28.63 -21.45 36.73
N THR A 508 -28.54 -21.51 38.06
CA THR A 508 -27.98 -20.44 38.90
C THR A 508 -26.45 -20.46 38.99
N PHE A 509 -25.79 -21.40 38.33
CA PHE A 509 -24.36 -21.64 38.47
C PHE A 509 -23.53 -20.76 37.54
N ALA A 510 -22.73 -19.87 38.11
CA ALA A 510 -21.76 -19.05 37.37
C ALA A 510 -20.45 -19.82 37.13
N VAL A 511 -19.85 -19.61 35.96
CA VAL A 511 -18.57 -20.22 35.59
C VAL A 511 -17.42 -19.26 35.90
N VAL A 512 -16.39 -19.77 36.57
CA VAL A 512 -15.15 -19.03 36.80
C VAL A 512 -14.05 -19.44 35.80
N PRO A 513 -13.08 -18.55 35.51
CA PRO A 513 -11.98 -18.89 34.62
C PRO A 513 -11.17 -20.07 35.13
N GLY A 514 -11.02 -21.09 34.29
CA GLY A 514 -10.29 -22.33 34.62
C GLY A 514 -10.51 -23.42 33.58
N ALA A 515 -9.96 -24.60 33.83
CA ALA A 515 -10.19 -25.80 33.01
C ALA A 515 -11.23 -26.75 33.64
N SER A 516 -11.58 -26.53 34.92
CA SER A 516 -12.55 -27.34 35.64
C SER A 516 -13.13 -26.58 36.83
N GLN A 517 -14.37 -26.88 37.19
CA GLN A 517 -15.06 -26.34 38.35
C GLN A 517 -16.00 -27.38 38.95
N VAL A 518 -16.16 -27.36 40.28
CA VAL A 518 -17.11 -28.20 41.03
C VAL A 518 -18.35 -27.38 41.35
N PHE A 519 -19.53 -27.93 41.03
CA PHE A 519 -20.84 -27.36 41.31
C PHE A 519 -21.57 -28.23 42.33
N GLN A 520 -22.22 -27.59 43.31
CA GLN A 520 -22.94 -28.25 44.40
C GLN A 520 -24.44 -28.19 44.16
N LEU A 521 -25.10 -29.35 44.15
CA LEU A 521 -26.55 -29.46 44.26
C LEU A 521 -26.89 -29.87 45.69
N THR A 522 -27.57 -29.01 46.42
CA THR A 522 -27.95 -29.25 47.83
C THR A 522 -29.34 -29.84 47.98
N SER A 523 -30.25 -29.63 47.01
CA SER A 523 -31.58 -30.25 47.00
C SER A 523 -32.01 -30.60 45.59
N PHE A 524 -32.71 -31.72 45.41
CA PHE A 524 -33.35 -32.04 44.14
C PHE A 524 -34.47 -31.05 43.82
N THR A 525 -35.25 -30.65 44.83
CA THR A 525 -36.47 -29.84 44.63
C THR A 525 -36.21 -28.38 44.31
N SER A 526 -34.97 -27.88 44.50
CA SER A 526 -34.61 -26.51 44.13
C SER A 526 -34.46 -26.31 42.62
N GLY A 527 -34.40 -27.40 41.84
CA GLY A 527 -34.41 -27.36 40.38
C GLY A 527 -35.83 -27.38 39.80
N THR A 528 -35.99 -26.78 38.63
CA THR A 528 -37.27 -26.69 37.90
C THR A 528 -37.53 -28.00 37.16
N VAL A 529 -38.76 -28.55 37.24
CA VAL A 529 -39.13 -29.78 36.54
C VAL A 529 -39.20 -29.54 35.04
N ILE A 530 -38.58 -30.42 34.25
CA ILE A 530 -38.62 -30.39 32.78
C ILE A 530 -38.99 -31.76 32.21
N GLY A 531 -39.60 -31.78 31.03
CA GLY A 531 -40.05 -33.02 30.37
C GLY A 531 -38.93 -33.78 29.65
N SER A 532 -37.92 -33.07 29.15
CA SER A 532 -36.75 -33.65 28.48
C SER A 532 -35.59 -32.66 28.54
N VAL A 533 -34.36 -33.17 28.39
CA VAL A 533 -33.18 -32.30 28.27
C VAL A 533 -33.21 -31.62 26.90
N PRO A 534 -33.01 -30.29 26.83
CA PRO A 534 -33.04 -29.56 25.56
C PRO A 534 -31.96 -30.04 24.57
N SER A 535 -32.35 -30.16 23.31
CA SER A 535 -31.44 -30.35 22.18
C SER A 535 -31.85 -29.45 21.02
N THR A 536 -30.85 -28.92 20.31
CA THR A 536 -31.00 -28.11 19.10
C THR A 536 -30.20 -28.73 17.96
N ALA A 537 -30.57 -28.39 16.72
CA ALA A 537 -29.78 -28.71 15.54
C ALA A 537 -28.46 -27.91 15.59
N GLY A 538 -27.38 -28.56 16.06
CA GLY A 538 -26.09 -27.93 16.36
C GLY A 538 -26.00 -27.35 17.78
N ASN A 539 -24.79 -27.01 18.23
CA ASN A 539 -24.60 -26.33 19.51
C ASN A 539 -24.79 -24.82 19.34
N PHE A 540 -25.41 -24.17 20.33
CA PHE A 540 -25.41 -22.72 20.46
C PHE A 540 -24.12 -22.25 21.12
N GLY A 541 -23.58 -21.11 20.66
CA GLY A 541 -22.40 -20.51 21.27
C GLY A 541 -21.08 -21.05 20.72
N PHE A 542 -20.01 -20.67 21.42
CA PHE A 542 -18.62 -21.03 21.11
C PHE A 542 -18.21 -22.41 21.63
N PHE A 543 -19.04 -23.04 22.47
CA PHE A 543 -18.71 -24.28 23.16
C PHE A 543 -19.77 -25.37 22.97
N ALA A 544 -19.33 -26.62 23.10
CA ALA A 544 -20.19 -27.79 23.20
C ALA A 544 -19.91 -28.48 24.54
N SER A 545 -20.94 -29.01 25.21
CA SER A 545 -20.79 -29.81 26.43
C SER A 545 -20.51 -31.29 26.08
N ALA A 546 -19.44 -31.53 25.33
CA ALA A 546 -19.15 -32.84 24.75
C ALA A 546 -18.68 -33.89 25.78
N THR A 547 -18.31 -33.47 26.99
CA THR A 547 -17.82 -34.36 28.05
C THR A 547 -18.91 -34.70 29.05
N THR A 548 -19.04 -36.00 29.34
CA THR A 548 -19.86 -36.47 30.45
C THR A 548 -19.29 -35.92 31.76
N PRO A 549 -20.10 -35.34 32.66
CA PRO A 549 -19.60 -34.74 33.89
C PRO A 549 -19.14 -35.84 34.86
N ALA A 550 -18.19 -35.51 35.74
CA ALA A 550 -17.87 -36.39 36.86
C ALA A 550 -18.85 -36.15 38.00
N LEU A 551 -19.44 -37.23 38.50
CA LEU A 551 -20.47 -37.21 39.54
C LEU A 551 -19.92 -37.80 40.84
N VAL A 552 -20.01 -37.05 41.93
CA VAL A 552 -19.63 -37.50 43.28
C VAL A 552 -20.80 -37.26 44.24
N ILE A 553 -21.23 -38.29 44.96
CA ILE A 553 -22.23 -38.16 46.01
C ILE A 553 -21.53 -37.84 47.33
N GLN A 554 -21.98 -36.79 48.02
CA GLN A 554 -21.41 -36.37 49.30
C GLN A 554 -22.31 -36.76 50.47
N SER A 555 -21.75 -37.42 51.47
CA SER A 555 -22.42 -37.67 52.75
C SER A 555 -22.64 -36.35 53.51
N GLY A 556 -23.88 -36.10 53.94
CA GLY A 556 -24.20 -35.01 54.88
C GLY A 556 -24.15 -33.57 54.32
N GLY A 557 -24.39 -33.36 53.02
CA GLY A 557 -24.27 -32.05 52.35
C GLY A 557 -25.55 -31.53 51.66
N GLY A 558 -26.72 -32.12 51.90
CA GLY A 558 -27.95 -31.74 51.20
C GLY A 558 -29.21 -32.40 51.75
N THR A 559 -30.31 -32.24 51.01
CA THR A 559 -31.65 -32.77 51.34
C THR A 559 -32.17 -33.69 50.23
N PHE A 560 -31.29 -34.35 49.48
CA PHE A 560 -31.73 -35.34 48.49
C PHE A 560 -32.37 -36.54 49.19
N ALA A 561 -33.47 -37.04 48.60
CA ALA A 561 -34.08 -38.29 49.02
C ALA A 561 -33.21 -39.48 48.62
N ALA A 562 -33.30 -40.58 49.37
CA ALA A 562 -32.62 -41.82 49.04
C ALA A 562 -33.14 -42.37 47.71
N ASP A 563 -32.31 -42.30 46.66
CA ASP A 563 -32.60 -42.74 45.29
C ASP A 563 -31.30 -42.74 44.48
N SER A 564 -31.34 -43.21 43.23
CA SER A 564 -30.24 -43.05 42.30
C SER A 564 -30.48 -41.85 41.37
N TYR A 565 -29.41 -41.09 41.13
CA TYR A 565 -29.44 -39.90 40.28
C TYR A 565 -28.40 -39.99 39.16
N ARG A 566 -28.72 -39.37 38.02
CA ARG A 566 -27.77 -39.16 36.93
C ARG A 566 -27.78 -37.70 36.47
N ILE A 567 -26.65 -37.21 36.00
CA ILE A 567 -26.46 -35.79 35.67
C ILE A 567 -26.08 -35.61 34.19
N ALA A 568 -26.66 -34.60 33.56
CA ALA A 568 -26.21 -34.01 32.31
C ALA A 568 -26.02 -32.49 32.51
N TRP A 569 -25.35 -31.80 31.58
CA TRP A 569 -25.13 -30.36 31.69
C TRP A 569 -25.02 -29.67 30.32
N ALA A 570 -25.25 -28.36 30.27
CA ALA A 570 -25.11 -27.53 29.07
C ALA A 570 -24.62 -26.12 29.43
N TRP A 571 -23.97 -25.44 28.48
CA TRP A 571 -23.59 -24.03 28.64
C TRP A 571 -24.80 -23.12 28.51
N LEU A 572 -24.86 -22.07 29.33
CA LEU A 572 -25.92 -21.09 29.32
C LEU A 572 -25.35 -19.69 29.09
N TYR A 573 -25.87 -19.03 28.06
CA TYR A 573 -25.59 -17.64 27.72
C TYR A 573 -26.75 -16.78 28.21
N ASP A 574 -26.45 -15.76 29.02
CA ASP A 574 -27.43 -14.85 29.61
C ASP A 574 -27.48 -13.47 28.93
N GLY A 575 -26.77 -13.32 27.81
CA GLY A 575 -26.69 -12.09 27.03
C GLY A 575 -25.66 -11.07 27.54
N THR A 576 -24.85 -11.43 28.54
CA THR A 576 -23.75 -10.57 29.04
C THR A 576 -22.39 -10.87 28.42
N THR A 577 -22.31 -11.91 27.59
CA THR A 577 -21.12 -12.32 26.85
C THR A 577 -21.50 -12.60 25.39
N LEU A 578 -20.53 -12.52 24.49
CA LEU A 578 -20.72 -12.91 23.10
C LEU A 578 -21.21 -14.36 23.00
N SER A 579 -22.23 -14.58 22.17
CA SER A 579 -22.82 -15.87 21.83
C SER A 579 -22.54 -16.27 20.39
N SER A 580 -22.30 -15.30 19.50
CA SER A 580 -21.81 -15.58 18.15
C SER A 580 -21.01 -14.40 17.59
N ILE A 581 -20.11 -14.73 16.68
CA ILE A 581 -19.35 -13.83 15.81
C ILE A 581 -19.39 -14.44 14.40
N SER A 582 -19.57 -13.61 13.39
CA SER A 582 -19.42 -13.96 11.97
C SER A 582 -18.54 -12.92 11.26
N HIS A 583 -17.61 -13.41 10.46
CA HIS A 583 -16.81 -12.65 9.50
C HIS A 583 -17.19 -12.98 8.04
N SER A 584 -18.33 -13.64 7.83
CA SER A 584 -18.78 -14.08 6.52
C SER A 584 -19.13 -12.90 5.62
N THR A 585 -18.72 -12.95 4.35
CA THR A 585 -19.13 -11.98 3.33
C THR A 585 -20.62 -12.09 3.01
N ALA A 586 -21.24 -13.26 3.25
CA ALA A 586 -22.69 -13.43 3.12
C ALA A 586 -23.48 -12.59 4.14
N ASP A 587 -22.85 -12.25 5.26
CA ASP A 587 -23.41 -11.35 6.28
C ASP A 587 -23.06 -9.87 6.01
N GLY A 588 -22.44 -9.58 4.86
CA GLY A 588 -22.00 -8.23 4.49
C GLY A 588 -20.66 -7.81 5.10
N CYS A 589 -19.89 -8.74 5.66
CA CYS A 589 -18.56 -8.44 6.19
C CYS A 589 -17.54 -8.24 5.06
N ILE A 590 -16.54 -7.40 5.34
CA ILE A 590 -15.40 -7.15 4.47
C ILE A 590 -14.67 -8.45 4.10
N THR A 591 -14.28 -8.56 2.84
CA THR A 591 -13.63 -9.76 2.32
C THR A 591 -12.21 -9.89 2.86
N GLU A 592 -11.83 -11.09 3.31
CA GLU A 592 -10.45 -11.40 3.67
C GLU A 592 -9.68 -11.85 2.43
N PHE A 593 -8.65 -11.11 2.07
CA PHE A 593 -7.72 -11.46 1.00
C PHE A 593 -6.58 -12.33 1.55
N ASN A 594 -6.27 -13.41 0.84
CA ASN A 594 -5.33 -14.42 1.31
C ASN A 594 -3.86 -14.05 1.13
N GLN A 595 -3.57 -12.94 0.46
CA GLN A 595 -2.21 -12.44 0.23
C GLN A 595 -1.99 -11.07 0.90
N PRO A 596 -0.73 -10.73 1.24
CA PRO A 596 -0.37 -9.38 1.66
C PRO A 596 -0.46 -8.40 0.49
N LEU A 597 -0.59 -7.10 0.78
CA LEU A 597 -0.71 -6.04 -0.23
C LEU A 597 0.41 -6.06 -1.29
N GLY A 598 1.64 -6.37 -0.89
CA GLY A 598 2.78 -6.44 -1.82
C GLY A 598 2.63 -7.55 -2.88
N GLU A 599 2.04 -8.67 -2.50
CA GLU A 599 1.76 -9.78 -3.43
C GLU A 599 0.52 -9.50 -4.29
N LEU A 600 -0.49 -8.82 -3.76
CA LEU A 600 -1.62 -8.34 -4.57
C LEU A 600 -1.15 -7.40 -5.69
N ALA A 601 -0.26 -6.46 -5.36
CA ALA A 601 0.34 -5.56 -6.34
C ALA A 601 1.18 -6.33 -7.40
N ALA A 602 1.90 -7.37 -6.99
CA ALA A 602 2.64 -8.24 -7.91
C ALA A 602 1.72 -9.13 -8.78
N ALA A 603 0.61 -9.63 -8.21
CA ALA A 603 -0.39 -10.41 -8.93
C ALA A 603 -1.11 -9.57 -9.99
N ILE A 604 -1.37 -8.28 -9.73
CA ILE A 604 -1.91 -7.35 -10.73
C ILE A 604 -0.93 -7.16 -11.89
N ALA A 605 0.38 -7.09 -11.61
CA ALA A 605 1.40 -7.06 -12.67
C ALA A 605 1.40 -8.36 -13.51
N LEU A 606 0.99 -9.48 -12.92
CA LEU A 606 0.89 -10.80 -13.56
C LEU A 606 -0.44 -11.01 -14.32
N VAL A 607 -1.55 -10.41 -13.89
CA VAL A 607 -2.86 -10.52 -14.57
C VAL A 607 -2.85 -9.86 -15.95
N ASN A 608 -1.96 -8.88 -16.19
CA ASN A 608 -1.70 -8.38 -17.54
C ASN A 608 -0.96 -9.39 -18.44
N ALA A 609 -0.53 -10.56 -17.93
CA ALA A 609 0.30 -11.53 -18.65
C ALA A 609 -0.30 -12.94 -18.79
N GLN A 610 -1.45 -13.26 -18.18
CA GLN A 610 -2.05 -14.60 -18.31
C GLN A 610 -3.50 -14.55 -18.78
N ILE A 611 -3.69 -14.65 -20.09
CA ILE A 611 -4.92 -15.22 -20.66
C ILE A 611 -4.85 -16.73 -20.43
N THR A 612 -5.65 -17.26 -19.51
CA THR A 612 -5.80 -18.70 -19.31
C THR A 612 -6.70 -19.27 -20.42
N ALA A 613 -6.11 -19.86 -21.45
CA ALA A 613 -6.85 -20.71 -22.38
C ALA A 613 -7.13 -22.06 -21.67
N TRP A 614 -8.40 -22.36 -21.43
CA TRP A 614 -8.82 -23.61 -20.79
C TRP A 614 -8.74 -24.76 -21.82
N ASN A 615 -7.73 -25.64 -21.70
CA ASN A 615 -7.67 -26.90 -22.47
C ASN A 615 -8.19 -28.05 -21.59
N ASN A 616 -9.22 -28.77 -22.02
CA ASN A 616 -9.84 -29.86 -21.25
C ASN A 616 -9.16 -31.22 -21.51
N GLY A 617 -7.83 -31.23 -21.68
CA GLY A 617 -7.01 -32.40 -21.99
C GLY A 617 -5.56 -32.19 -21.55
N THR A 618 -4.84 -33.26 -21.25
CA THR A 618 -3.58 -33.32 -20.47
C THR A 618 -2.33 -32.69 -21.12
N ASP A 619 -2.45 -31.94 -22.20
CA ASP A 619 -1.29 -31.30 -22.87
C ASP A 619 -1.48 -29.78 -22.98
N ASP A 620 -0.46 -29.04 -22.53
CA ASP A 620 -0.39 -27.58 -22.62
C ASP A 620 -0.19 -27.13 -24.08
N ILE A 621 -0.90 -26.08 -24.50
CA ILE A 621 -0.61 -25.38 -25.76
C ILE A 621 0.65 -24.53 -25.53
N THR A 622 1.79 -24.98 -26.07
CA THR A 622 3.06 -24.24 -26.03
C THR A 622 3.17 -23.34 -27.27
N VAL A 623 2.84 -22.06 -27.11
CA VAL A 623 3.09 -20.99 -28.10
C VAL A 623 3.93 -19.89 -27.45
N SER A 624 4.88 -19.29 -28.18
CA SER A 624 5.70 -18.16 -27.70
C SER A 624 4.85 -16.94 -27.35
N GLN A 625 3.84 -16.64 -28.18
CA GLN A 625 2.87 -15.56 -27.99
C GLN A 625 1.51 -15.92 -28.61
N LEU A 626 0.42 -15.46 -27.97
CA LEU A 626 -0.95 -15.46 -28.47
C LEU A 626 -1.44 -14.01 -28.51
N LEU A 627 -1.88 -13.53 -29.67
CA LEU A 627 -2.42 -12.18 -29.84
C LEU A 627 -3.81 -12.23 -30.46
N GLN A 628 -4.80 -11.65 -29.79
CA GLN A 628 -6.14 -11.42 -30.36
C GLN A 628 -6.25 -9.96 -30.82
N THR A 629 -6.40 -9.73 -32.12
CA THR A 629 -6.60 -8.39 -32.68
C THR A 629 -7.93 -8.32 -33.42
N GLY A 630 -8.91 -7.62 -32.84
CA GLY A 630 -10.23 -7.44 -33.46
C GLY A 630 -10.91 -8.78 -33.74
N LEU A 631 -10.97 -9.16 -35.02
CA LEU A 631 -11.60 -10.38 -35.52
C LEU A 631 -10.63 -11.54 -35.75
N SER A 632 -9.35 -11.38 -35.39
CA SER A 632 -8.30 -12.37 -35.65
C SER A 632 -7.66 -12.89 -34.37
N MET A 633 -7.37 -14.19 -34.35
CA MET A 633 -6.52 -14.84 -33.37
C MET A 633 -5.21 -15.25 -34.04
N LEU A 634 -4.08 -14.84 -33.46
CA LEU A 634 -2.73 -15.05 -33.99
C LEU A 634 -1.95 -15.91 -32.98
N LEU A 635 -1.44 -17.05 -33.44
CA LEU A 635 -0.52 -17.90 -32.68
C LEU A 635 0.90 -17.67 -33.18
N ASN A 636 1.85 -17.58 -32.24
CA ASN A 636 3.26 -17.25 -32.50
C ASN A 636 3.36 -15.91 -33.25
N SER A 637 2.79 -14.86 -32.66
CA SER A 637 2.72 -13.52 -33.28
C SER A 637 4.09 -12.87 -33.48
N ASP A 638 5.08 -13.31 -32.72
CA ASP A 638 6.48 -12.89 -32.77
C ASP A 638 7.34 -13.72 -33.74
N ALA A 639 6.76 -14.70 -34.43
CA ALA A 639 7.49 -15.58 -35.34
C ALA A 639 8.37 -14.81 -36.32
N ALA A 640 9.63 -15.24 -36.45
CA ALA A 640 10.63 -14.69 -37.36
C ALA A 640 10.33 -14.94 -38.85
N GLN A 641 9.23 -15.63 -39.17
CA GLN A 641 8.77 -15.97 -40.52
C GLN A 641 9.86 -16.66 -41.36
N SER A 642 10.67 -17.49 -40.71
CA SER A 642 11.75 -18.22 -41.34
C SER A 642 12.11 -19.47 -40.53
N GLY A 643 12.68 -20.48 -41.18
CA GLY A 643 13.05 -21.74 -40.52
C GLY A 643 11.83 -22.54 -40.02
N ALA A 644 11.86 -22.93 -38.74
CA ALA A 644 10.75 -23.63 -38.07
C ALA A 644 9.80 -22.67 -37.31
N ASP A 645 9.98 -21.36 -37.48
CA ASP A 645 9.30 -20.32 -36.70
C ASP A 645 8.31 -19.54 -37.57
N TRP A 646 7.07 -20.02 -37.62
CA TRP A 646 6.00 -19.48 -38.47
C TRP A 646 4.75 -19.14 -37.66
N ARG A 647 4.02 -18.12 -38.14
CA ARG A 647 2.78 -17.62 -37.56
C ARG A 647 1.56 -18.36 -38.11
N TYR A 648 0.59 -18.64 -37.25
CA TYR A 648 -0.77 -19.08 -37.65
C TYR A 648 -1.80 -17.99 -37.36
N SER A 649 -2.75 -17.77 -38.28
CA SER A 649 -3.83 -16.79 -38.11
C SER A 649 -5.20 -17.42 -38.39
N LEU A 650 -6.15 -17.25 -37.46
CA LEU A 650 -7.56 -17.56 -37.66
C LEU A 650 -8.35 -16.24 -37.70
N ASN A 651 -9.06 -15.98 -38.81
CA ASN A 651 -9.85 -14.77 -38.99
C ASN A 651 -11.35 -15.09 -38.95
N VAL A 652 -12.10 -14.28 -38.21
CA VAL A 652 -13.55 -14.34 -38.11
C VAL A 652 -14.18 -13.28 -39.02
N PRO A 653 -15.31 -13.56 -39.70
CA PRO A 653 -16.00 -12.56 -40.51
C PRO A 653 -16.50 -11.37 -39.67
N ALA A 654 -16.41 -10.15 -40.21
CA ALA A 654 -16.78 -8.92 -39.49
C ALA A 654 -18.26 -8.75 -39.17
N THR A 655 -19.14 -9.48 -39.86
CA THR A 655 -20.59 -9.45 -39.67
C THR A 655 -21.18 -10.81 -40.09
N GLY A 656 -22.31 -11.21 -39.50
CA GLY A 656 -23.12 -12.33 -40.01
C GLY A 656 -22.97 -13.68 -39.29
N MET A 657 -22.27 -13.76 -38.16
CA MET A 657 -22.32 -14.96 -37.32
C MET A 657 -23.59 -14.96 -36.46
N THR A 658 -24.50 -15.88 -36.73
CA THR A 658 -25.74 -16.09 -35.95
C THR A 658 -25.68 -17.32 -35.04
N ALA A 659 -24.57 -18.07 -35.09
CA ALA A 659 -24.33 -19.26 -34.27
C ALA A 659 -22.82 -19.44 -34.02
N ASN A 660 -22.49 -20.24 -33.00
CA ASN A 660 -21.12 -20.66 -32.70
C ASN A 660 -20.53 -21.46 -33.88
N GLN A 661 -19.30 -21.14 -34.28
CA GLN A 661 -18.56 -21.90 -35.29
C GLN A 661 -17.54 -22.79 -34.59
N ALA A 662 -17.68 -24.11 -34.74
CA ALA A 662 -16.71 -25.09 -34.26
C ALA A 662 -15.96 -25.65 -35.45
N LEU A 663 -14.63 -25.45 -35.51
CA LEU A 663 -13.78 -26.01 -36.55
C LEU A 663 -13.07 -27.27 -36.03
N THR A 664 -13.42 -28.43 -36.58
CA THR A 664 -12.77 -29.72 -36.26
C THR A 664 -11.71 -30.02 -37.31
N LEU A 665 -10.44 -29.98 -36.90
CA LEU A 665 -9.32 -30.36 -37.77
C LEU A 665 -9.27 -31.88 -37.94
N PRO A 666 -8.86 -32.39 -39.12
CA PRO A 666 -8.67 -33.81 -39.34
C PRO A 666 -7.47 -34.33 -38.52
N THR A 667 -7.57 -35.57 -38.03
CA THR A 667 -6.54 -36.17 -37.16
C THR A 667 -5.28 -36.63 -37.90
N ASN A 668 -5.32 -36.66 -39.24
CA ASN A 668 -4.23 -37.12 -40.09
C ASN A 668 -3.53 -35.93 -40.73
N GLN A 669 -2.24 -36.06 -41.05
CA GLN A 669 -1.53 -35.05 -41.85
C GLN A 669 -1.93 -35.17 -43.33
N GLY A 670 -2.16 -34.02 -43.98
CA GLY A 670 -2.41 -33.96 -45.42
C GLY A 670 -1.20 -34.42 -46.22
N GLN A 671 -1.45 -35.13 -47.32
CA GLN A 671 -0.43 -35.52 -48.28
C GLN A 671 -0.15 -34.38 -49.27
N ALA A 672 0.97 -34.48 -50.00
CA ALA A 672 1.27 -33.56 -51.08
C ALA A 672 0.09 -33.49 -52.08
N GLN A 673 -0.25 -32.28 -52.53
CA GLN A 673 -1.32 -32.00 -53.49
C GLN A 673 -2.76 -32.17 -52.94
N GLN A 674 -2.93 -32.07 -51.63
CA GLN A 674 -4.25 -31.94 -50.99
C GLN A 674 -4.47 -30.52 -50.45
N ALA A 675 -5.72 -30.06 -50.49
CA ALA A 675 -6.18 -28.83 -49.83
C ALA A 675 -7.12 -29.19 -48.68
N LEU A 676 -7.09 -28.40 -47.60
CA LEU A 676 -8.04 -28.54 -46.51
C LEU A 676 -9.35 -27.83 -46.90
N ILE A 677 -10.44 -28.59 -46.98
CA ILE A 677 -11.77 -28.11 -47.34
C ILE A 677 -12.74 -28.32 -46.18
N GLY A 678 -13.72 -27.42 -46.03
CA GLY A 678 -14.77 -27.52 -45.02
C GLY A 678 -16.06 -28.11 -45.59
N ASP A 679 -16.78 -28.85 -44.76
CA ASP A 679 -18.10 -29.44 -45.07
C ASP A 679 -19.29 -28.49 -44.87
N GLY A 680 -19.04 -27.26 -44.38
CA GLY A 680 -20.08 -26.28 -44.05
C GLY A 680 -20.72 -26.47 -42.67
N ALA A 681 -20.43 -27.58 -41.97
CA ALA A 681 -20.80 -27.84 -40.57
C ALA A 681 -19.61 -27.61 -39.61
N GLY A 682 -18.45 -27.23 -40.16
CA GLY A 682 -17.25 -26.92 -39.40
C GLY A 682 -16.27 -28.09 -39.29
N VAL A 683 -16.49 -29.21 -39.97
CA VAL A 683 -15.49 -30.29 -40.06
C VAL A 683 -14.61 -30.05 -41.28
N LEU A 684 -13.29 -30.11 -41.07
CA LEU A 684 -12.29 -29.89 -42.10
C LEU A 684 -11.70 -31.23 -42.56
N GLN A 685 -11.47 -31.40 -43.86
CA GLN A 685 -10.89 -32.62 -44.44
C GLN A 685 -9.93 -32.30 -45.59
N TYR A 686 -8.97 -33.18 -45.87
CA TYR A 686 -8.06 -33.04 -47.00
C TYR A 686 -8.68 -33.60 -48.30
N ALA A 687 -8.70 -32.81 -49.37
CA ALA A 687 -9.20 -33.19 -50.69
C ALA A 687 -8.20 -32.90 -51.81
N SER A 688 -8.21 -33.70 -52.88
CA SER A 688 -7.31 -33.56 -54.03
C SER A 688 -7.73 -32.44 -54.99
N VAL A 689 -6.75 -31.78 -55.62
CA VAL A 689 -6.95 -30.67 -56.56
C VAL A 689 -6.76 -31.16 -58.02
N ILE A 690 -7.49 -30.57 -58.99
CA ILE A 690 -7.57 -30.90 -60.44
C ILE A 690 -6.25 -31.39 -61.06
N ARG A 691 -6.32 -32.45 -61.89
CA ARG A 691 -5.15 -33.09 -62.53
C ARG A 691 -5.14 -32.92 -64.06
N SER A 692 -3.95 -32.70 -64.64
CA SER A 692 -3.73 -32.64 -66.10
C SER A 692 -2.58 -33.55 -66.51
N VAL A 693 -2.80 -34.48 -67.45
CA VAL A 693 -1.80 -35.48 -67.86
C VAL A 693 -1.50 -35.38 -69.36
N PRO A 694 -0.24 -35.07 -69.76
CA PRO A 694 0.15 -35.00 -71.17
C PRO A 694 0.72 -36.31 -71.72
N LEU A 695 0.50 -36.59 -73.02
CA LEU A 695 1.12 -37.68 -73.79
C LEU A 695 1.52 -37.20 -75.18
N ALA A 696 2.76 -37.42 -75.60
CA ALA A 696 3.21 -37.12 -76.96
C ALA A 696 3.18 -38.38 -77.84
N PHE A 697 2.81 -38.23 -79.12
CA PHE A 697 2.93 -39.30 -80.13
C PHE A 697 3.36 -38.73 -81.50
N ASN A 698 4.07 -39.57 -82.28
CA ASN A 698 4.67 -39.20 -83.55
C ASN A 698 4.18 -40.13 -84.68
N PHE A 699 4.40 -39.73 -85.93
CA PHE A 699 4.28 -40.62 -87.08
C PHE A 699 5.10 -41.90 -86.87
N GLY A 700 4.52 -43.06 -87.19
CA GLY A 700 5.12 -44.37 -86.90
C GLY A 700 4.94 -44.87 -85.47
N ALA A 701 4.25 -44.14 -84.59
CA ALA A 701 3.89 -44.64 -83.26
C ALA A 701 3.04 -45.91 -83.35
N ALA A 702 3.10 -46.74 -82.30
CA ALA A 702 2.29 -47.95 -82.20
C ALA A 702 0.80 -47.63 -82.38
N ALA A 703 0.07 -48.51 -83.07
CA ALA A 703 -1.34 -48.31 -83.38
C ALA A 703 -2.21 -48.12 -82.12
N THR A 704 -1.77 -48.59 -80.95
CA THR A 704 -2.40 -48.31 -79.66
C THR A 704 -1.32 -48.08 -78.60
N THR A 705 -1.47 -47.02 -77.82
CA THR A 705 -0.54 -46.58 -76.76
C THR A 705 -1.33 -46.26 -75.49
N ASN A 706 -0.81 -46.66 -74.32
CA ASN A 706 -1.43 -46.30 -73.04
C ASN A 706 -1.29 -44.80 -72.77
N PHE A 707 -2.38 -44.15 -72.37
CA PHE A 707 -2.40 -42.72 -72.05
C PHE A 707 -2.30 -42.48 -70.55
N PHE A 708 -3.32 -42.86 -69.79
CA PHE A 708 -3.33 -42.81 -68.32
C PHE A 708 -4.48 -43.70 -67.80
N THR A 709 -4.55 -43.94 -66.49
CA THR A 709 -5.72 -44.62 -65.89
C THR A 709 -6.64 -43.58 -65.27
N LEU A 710 -7.90 -43.55 -65.70
CA LEU A 710 -8.96 -42.77 -65.04
C LEU A 710 -9.51 -43.61 -63.89
N ILE A 711 -9.42 -43.10 -62.67
CA ILE A 711 -9.86 -43.84 -61.46
C ILE A 711 -11.38 -43.86 -61.40
N ALA A 712 -11.96 -44.93 -60.83
CA ALA A 712 -13.40 -45.02 -60.57
C ALA A 712 -13.91 -43.77 -59.80
N GLY A 713 -14.94 -43.11 -60.34
CA GLY A 713 -15.51 -41.88 -59.76
C GLY A 713 -14.92 -40.56 -60.27
N ASP A 714 -13.76 -40.57 -60.93
CA ASP A 714 -13.20 -39.35 -61.53
C ASP A 714 -13.92 -39.01 -62.86
N PHE A 715 -14.19 -37.73 -63.08
CA PHE A 715 -14.74 -37.21 -64.33
C PHE A 715 -13.64 -36.72 -65.26
N LEU A 716 -13.54 -37.33 -66.44
CA LEU A 716 -12.71 -36.81 -67.52
C LEU A 716 -13.43 -35.63 -68.18
N ARG A 717 -13.00 -34.41 -67.87
CA ARG A 717 -13.68 -33.20 -68.34
C ARG A 717 -13.39 -32.88 -69.80
N ARG A 718 -12.11 -32.97 -70.18
CA ARG A 718 -11.63 -32.51 -71.49
C ARG A 718 -10.36 -33.26 -71.88
N ILE A 719 -10.26 -33.60 -73.16
CA ILE A 719 -9.00 -33.99 -73.80
C ILE A 719 -8.66 -32.91 -74.83
N GLU A 720 -7.39 -32.51 -74.88
CA GLU A 720 -6.88 -31.62 -75.92
C GLU A 720 -5.84 -32.34 -76.75
N CYS A 721 -5.84 -32.15 -78.07
CA CYS A 721 -4.79 -32.60 -78.97
C CYS A 721 -4.12 -31.39 -79.62
N GLN A 722 -2.85 -31.19 -79.33
CA GLN A 722 -2.02 -30.17 -79.96
C GLN A 722 -1.21 -30.79 -81.09
N VAL A 723 -1.42 -30.35 -82.34
CA VAL A 723 -0.61 -30.79 -83.47
C VAL A 723 0.73 -30.06 -83.43
N ILE A 724 1.82 -30.79 -83.22
CA ILE A 724 3.19 -30.23 -83.14
C ILE A 724 3.81 -30.18 -84.54
N VAL A 725 3.68 -31.24 -85.33
CA VAL A 725 4.06 -31.27 -86.76
C VAL A 725 2.87 -31.80 -87.54
N THR A 726 2.44 -31.06 -88.56
CA THR A 726 1.26 -31.41 -89.38
C THR A 726 1.45 -32.76 -90.06
N PHE A 727 0.42 -33.62 -89.98
CA PHE A 727 0.43 -34.92 -90.63
C PHE A 727 0.06 -34.77 -92.13
N ASN A 728 0.81 -35.43 -93.01
CA ASN A 728 0.69 -35.27 -94.47
C ASN A 728 -0.10 -36.37 -95.18
N GLY A 729 -0.64 -37.35 -94.45
CA GLY A 729 -1.41 -38.45 -95.04
C GLY A 729 -2.79 -38.03 -95.55
N THR A 730 -3.46 -38.96 -96.23
CA THR A 730 -4.80 -38.72 -96.78
C THR A 730 -5.82 -38.48 -95.68
N ALA A 731 -5.84 -39.33 -94.64
CA ALA A 731 -6.75 -39.20 -93.49
C ALA A 731 -6.16 -39.83 -92.20
N PRO A 732 -5.12 -39.22 -91.58
CA PRO A 732 -4.61 -39.67 -90.29
C PRO A 732 -5.63 -39.42 -89.19
N THR A 733 -5.84 -40.38 -88.28
CA THR A 733 -6.84 -40.26 -87.20
C THR A 733 -6.30 -40.73 -85.86
N ILE A 734 -6.86 -40.16 -84.79
CA ILE A 734 -6.75 -40.69 -83.44
C ILE A 734 -8.14 -40.96 -82.86
N ALA A 735 -8.21 -41.94 -81.96
CA ALA A 735 -9.33 -42.18 -81.08
C ALA A 735 -8.81 -42.36 -79.64
N ILE A 736 -9.57 -41.87 -78.67
CA ILE A 736 -9.26 -42.04 -77.24
C ILE A 736 -10.39 -42.86 -76.61
N GLY A 737 -10.03 -43.91 -75.90
CA GLY A 737 -11.01 -44.84 -75.36
C GLY A 737 -10.38 -45.82 -74.39
N ILE A 738 -11.02 -46.97 -74.27
CA ILE A 738 -10.53 -48.11 -73.49
C ILE A 738 -10.40 -49.32 -74.42
N ALA A 739 -9.69 -50.36 -73.98
CA ALA A 739 -9.65 -51.62 -74.72
C ALA A 739 -11.07 -52.15 -74.97
N GLY A 740 -11.38 -52.54 -76.21
CA GLY A 740 -12.72 -52.97 -76.63
C GLY A 740 -13.69 -51.86 -77.02
N ASN A 741 -13.43 -50.59 -76.66
CA ASN A 741 -14.16 -49.42 -77.14
C ASN A 741 -13.22 -48.22 -77.30
N THR A 742 -12.43 -48.24 -78.38
CA THR A 742 -11.31 -47.33 -78.62
C THR A 742 -11.72 -45.88 -78.88
N GLY A 743 -13.00 -45.63 -79.17
CA GLY A 743 -13.57 -44.31 -79.38
C GLY A 743 -14.44 -43.80 -78.23
N LYS A 744 -14.42 -44.47 -77.05
CA LYS A 744 -15.29 -44.14 -75.91
C LYS A 744 -15.24 -42.65 -75.55
N TYR A 745 -14.04 -42.06 -75.48
CA TYR A 745 -13.84 -40.68 -75.05
C TYR A 745 -13.63 -39.68 -76.20
N VAL A 746 -13.00 -40.10 -77.29
CA VAL A 746 -12.87 -39.32 -78.52
C VAL A 746 -12.97 -40.29 -79.69
N ALA A 747 -14.00 -40.16 -80.52
CA ALA A 747 -14.19 -41.04 -81.68
C ALA A 747 -13.14 -40.78 -82.77
N SER A 748 -12.84 -41.82 -83.56
CA SER A 748 -11.91 -41.72 -84.69
C SER A 748 -12.40 -40.71 -85.73
N GLY A 749 -11.57 -39.72 -86.06
CA GLY A 749 -11.86 -38.70 -87.07
C GLY A 749 -12.34 -37.35 -86.52
N LEU A 750 -12.55 -37.22 -85.21
CA LEU A 750 -12.85 -35.92 -84.59
C LEU A 750 -11.61 -35.01 -84.48
N ALA A 751 -10.42 -35.61 -84.40
CA ALA A 751 -9.16 -34.88 -84.40
C ALA A 751 -8.64 -34.72 -85.83
N ASP A 752 -8.65 -33.49 -86.36
CA ASP A 752 -8.00 -33.18 -87.62
C ASP A 752 -6.49 -32.99 -87.43
N LEU A 753 -5.75 -34.09 -87.56
CA LEU A 753 -4.29 -34.10 -87.43
C LEU A 753 -3.58 -33.39 -88.60
N LYS A 754 -4.32 -32.98 -89.65
CA LYS A 754 -3.77 -32.22 -90.78
C LYS A 754 -3.82 -30.71 -90.55
N SER A 755 -4.38 -30.28 -89.43
CA SER A 755 -4.31 -28.89 -89.00
C SER A 755 -2.86 -28.40 -88.90
N ALA A 756 -2.66 -27.09 -89.08
CA ALA A 756 -1.33 -26.49 -89.05
C ALA A 756 -0.63 -26.74 -87.70
N SER A 757 0.70 -26.85 -87.71
CA SER A 757 1.50 -26.92 -86.49
C SER A 757 1.13 -25.81 -85.50
N GLY A 758 0.97 -26.17 -84.23
CA GLY A 758 0.51 -25.29 -83.16
C GLY A 758 -1.00 -25.32 -82.90
N SER A 759 -1.80 -25.95 -83.78
CA SER A 759 -3.26 -26.05 -83.59
C SER A 759 -3.61 -26.87 -82.36
N LEU A 760 -4.55 -26.37 -81.55
CA LEU A 760 -5.08 -27.04 -80.36
C LEU A 760 -6.53 -27.46 -80.60
N LEU A 761 -6.78 -28.76 -80.59
CA LEU A 761 -8.09 -29.36 -80.79
C LEU A 761 -8.65 -29.80 -79.45
N GLY A 762 -9.69 -29.13 -78.96
CA GLY A 762 -10.34 -29.46 -77.70
C GLY A 762 -11.52 -30.40 -77.89
N PHE A 763 -11.51 -31.53 -77.21
CA PHE A 763 -12.62 -32.48 -77.11
C PHE A 763 -13.16 -32.40 -75.69
N SER A 764 -14.29 -31.71 -75.53
CA SER A 764 -15.04 -31.79 -74.27
C SER A 764 -15.85 -33.06 -74.32
N ASN A 765 -15.71 -33.92 -73.31
CA ASN A 765 -16.56 -35.09 -73.21
C ASN A 765 -17.11 -35.17 -71.80
N GLN A 766 -18.41 -34.89 -71.63
CA GLN A 766 -19.10 -35.11 -70.37
C GLN A 766 -19.69 -36.51 -70.39
N LEU A 767 -18.83 -37.51 -70.20
CA LEU A 767 -19.29 -38.85 -69.87
C LEU A 767 -19.36 -39.00 -68.36
N ASP A 768 -20.29 -39.83 -67.91
CA ASP A 768 -20.38 -40.23 -66.51
C ASP A 768 -19.07 -40.85 -66.05
N ALA A 769 -18.70 -40.59 -64.79
CA ALA A 769 -17.52 -41.19 -64.19
C ALA A 769 -17.61 -42.72 -64.24
N PRO A 770 -16.51 -43.42 -64.58
CA PRO A 770 -16.54 -44.86 -64.68
C PRO A 770 -16.73 -45.48 -63.30
N SER A 771 -17.45 -46.60 -63.22
CA SER A 771 -17.68 -47.34 -61.97
C SER A 771 -16.49 -48.20 -61.55
N ALA A 772 -15.45 -48.28 -62.38
CA ALA A 772 -14.19 -48.99 -62.15
C ALA A 772 -13.04 -48.23 -62.82
N ASP A 773 -11.80 -48.50 -62.42
CA ASP A 773 -10.63 -47.88 -63.04
C ASP A 773 -10.53 -48.25 -64.52
N GLU A 774 -10.38 -47.23 -65.37
CA GLU A 774 -10.32 -47.37 -66.81
C GLU A 774 -8.94 -47.00 -67.35
N PRO A 775 -8.16 -47.96 -67.90
CA PRO A 775 -6.92 -47.65 -68.60
C PRO A 775 -7.26 -46.98 -69.94
N ILE A 776 -7.11 -45.66 -69.98
CA ILE A 776 -7.34 -44.85 -71.15
C ILE A 776 -6.20 -45.08 -72.13
N ILE A 777 -6.57 -45.41 -73.37
CA ILE A 777 -5.65 -45.67 -74.46
C ILE A 777 -5.88 -44.66 -75.59
N LEU A 778 -4.78 -44.35 -76.28
CA LEU A 778 -4.76 -43.69 -77.57
C LEU A 778 -4.67 -44.76 -78.65
N THR A 779 -5.59 -44.76 -79.61
CA THR A 779 -5.47 -45.53 -80.85
C THR A 779 -5.17 -44.58 -82.01
N TYR A 780 -4.05 -44.81 -82.70
CA TYR A 780 -3.57 -43.97 -83.79
C TYR A 780 -3.52 -44.74 -85.11
N ALA A 781 -4.08 -44.15 -86.17
CA ALA A 781 -4.02 -44.67 -87.54
C ALA A 781 -3.37 -43.66 -88.47
N ALA A 782 -2.18 -43.98 -88.98
CA ALA A 782 -1.38 -43.07 -89.77
C ALA A 782 -1.92 -42.79 -91.20
N SER A 783 -2.78 -43.68 -91.71
CA SER A 783 -3.18 -43.69 -93.13
C SER A 783 -1.91 -43.72 -94.01
N SER A 784 -1.80 -42.84 -95.02
CA SER A 784 -0.63 -42.67 -95.90
C SER A 784 0.36 -41.61 -95.41
N SER A 785 0.26 -41.14 -94.16
CA SER A 785 1.20 -40.14 -93.64
C SER A 785 2.62 -40.68 -93.68
N THR A 786 3.61 -39.81 -93.84
CA THR A 786 5.05 -40.11 -93.72
C THR A 786 5.75 -39.18 -92.74
N VAL A 787 5.08 -38.14 -92.26
CA VAL A 787 5.52 -37.22 -91.19
C VAL A 787 4.34 -36.81 -90.31
N GLY A 788 4.62 -36.32 -89.09
CA GLY A 788 3.65 -35.73 -88.17
C GLY A 788 3.95 -36.02 -86.70
N SER A 789 3.49 -35.14 -85.81
CA SER A 789 3.53 -35.35 -84.36
C SER A 789 2.49 -34.52 -83.63
N ALA A 790 2.00 -35.00 -82.49
CA ALA A 790 1.04 -34.30 -81.65
C ALA A 790 1.21 -34.64 -80.17
N ARG A 791 0.61 -33.81 -79.31
CA ARG A 791 0.54 -33.99 -77.86
C ARG A 791 -0.89 -33.96 -77.38
N LEU A 792 -1.29 -34.96 -76.63
CA LEU A 792 -2.57 -35.03 -75.94
C LEU A 792 -2.44 -34.52 -74.52
N ILE A 793 -3.48 -33.88 -73.99
CA ILE A 793 -3.58 -33.46 -72.59
C ILE A 793 -4.98 -33.83 -72.09
N ALA A 794 -5.06 -34.67 -71.06
CA ALA A 794 -6.30 -35.00 -70.39
C ALA A 794 -6.48 -34.16 -69.12
N HIS A 795 -7.65 -33.54 -68.95
CA HIS A 795 -8.04 -32.79 -67.76
C HIS A 795 -9.15 -33.55 -67.03
N TYR A 796 -8.90 -33.98 -65.80
CA TYR A 796 -9.87 -34.73 -65.00
C TYR A 796 -9.87 -34.26 -63.54
N PHE A 797 -10.97 -34.51 -62.86
CA PHE A 797 -11.16 -34.18 -61.44
C PHE A 797 -11.95 -35.30 -60.76
N GLY A 798 -11.68 -35.49 -59.47
CA GLY A 798 -12.43 -36.40 -58.60
C GLY A 798 -13.52 -35.68 -57.83
#